data_AF-G3Q6S0-F1
#
_entry.id   AF-G3Q6S0-F1
#
_cell.length_a   1.000
_cell.length_b   1.000
_cell.length_c   1.000
_cell.angle_alpha   90.00
_cell.angle_beta   90.00
_cell.angle_gamma   90.00
#
_symmetry.space_group_name_H-M   'P 1'
#
loop_
_entity.id
_entity.type
_entity.pdbx_description
1 polymer ?
#
loop_
_entity_poly.entity_id
_entity_poly.type
_entity_poly.pdbx_seq_one_letter_code
_entity_poly.pdbx_strand_id
1 'polypeptide(L)'
;MAFGFCLSVFLLLSVWSTAKCSGIPNGALRMECRDRYFMIAVNLSFTGADPLFEAVGGTSVRAITKPYAAQCGYTVRVLPLVGHVELRSSYFSCHTDNQDDKVFTFKFNLVATRKGKEERFALNQTCSPSLPWSPREVTCEENYMEVSVRSEIKCLPQTVDDWSDLDTVRGSSTSDWQVMFHRHEEHLLPMNLTAARKQGYAFDLTKGRLVFRTPYGQPDSFSTEVNGVPVEEVHATLFSRQSWIVFMVDLVAACSIDEGFYDEVGGYIMWETPEMPCRSNCERQLNVGLNGELVKQAVAVKGGFVVEKDNITVHISIPNNAEGGYRKSLLAGGLYQFYIFHLYLEQILAEDHVGTRVRFQRTLSTPLLPCYIFTTNRTSVAERAFTVYLGNIPEDVQLLAVRLNGQEFAVPFSNTSAYSLTKVVHPNNTCGFTLRVPFEDPLVVQKFVQVAVLQYGLDINFTLSVLPENELFYRLAIIEALFSPPTFVTTCSESGISFHLDRQRSDYLWEISVGADLLTPELAAQRGYNLSDDGQSLLLKVPLFSRGYEYRDIALQGFFGSFGIMARDHTTQIESTTTKTCLFSTAEFILCSTDGTMTVVADVSSALPTGGVPAETHLFDQYCEPKETDVTRALFSYPVNSCGSSIKLGKGNVTYQNEIFYSSKMYLSKSKVFSGDATGRVLAQCTYPVASLHRLFSVYKFESDVAGLGTIIHTTEPLAGLHGSTTRPIGPLQIGSSYPGSYMSALQPPARYKVSKFHNFASVLRKGAPRSMRTKMTPAQI
;
A
#
# COMPACT_ATOMS: atom_id res chain seq x y z
N MET A 1 -38.43 -71.25 -39.84
CA MET A 1 -36.97 -71.03 -40.06
C MET A 1 -36.80 -69.95 -41.12
N ALA A 2 -35.66 -69.25 -41.15
CA ALA A 2 -35.43 -68.00 -41.89
C ALA A 2 -36.22 -66.76 -41.38
N PHE A 3 -35.83 -66.24 -40.21
CA PHE A 3 -36.02 -64.82 -39.83
C PHE A 3 -35.10 -64.42 -38.63
N GLY A 4 -33.86 -64.91 -38.60
CA GLY A 4 -33.00 -64.84 -37.40
C GLY A 4 -31.51 -64.65 -37.63
N PHE A 5 -31.09 -64.17 -38.81
CA PHE A 5 -29.66 -64.04 -39.15
C PHE A 5 -29.24 -62.70 -39.79
N CYS A 6 -30.16 -61.73 -39.92
CA CYS A 6 -29.84 -60.42 -40.51
C CYS A 6 -29.64 -59.29 -39.48
N LEU A 7 -30.00 -59.49 -38.19
CA LEU A 7 -29.82 -58.46 -37.15
C LEU A 7 -28.39 -58.40 -36.57
N SER A 8 -27.60 -59.48 -36.63
CA SER A 8 -26.25 -59.50 -36.06
C SER A 8 -25.21 -58.73 -36.88
N VAL A 9 -25.40 -58.62 -38.20
CA VAL A 9 -24.47 -57.93 -39.10
C VAL A 9 -24.66 -56.41 -39.08
N PHE A 10 -25.90 -55.92 -38.92
CA PHE A 10 -26.16 -54.48 -38.78
C PHE A 10 -25.71 -53.89 -37.43
N LEU A 11 -25.72 -54.68 -36.35
CA LEU A 11 -25.24 -54.22 -35.04
C LEU A 11 -23.70 -54.11 -34.96
N LEU A 12 -22.96 -54.92 -35.72
CA LEU A 12 -21.49 -54.86 -35.79
C LEU A 12 -20.94 -53.71 -36.67
N LEU A 13 -21.77 -53.08 -37.51
CA LEU A 13 -21.40 -51.92 -38.32
C LEU A 13 -21.75 -50.56 -37.68
N SER A 14 -22.39 -50.57 -36.50
CA SER A 14 -22.83 -49.33 -35.80
C SER A 14 -21.91 -48.88 -34.66
N VAL A 15 -20.79 -49.58 -34.42
CA VAL A 15 -19.79 -49.24 -33.38
C VAL A 15 -18.42 -48.93 -33.99
N TRP A 16 -18.42 -48.23 -35.13
CA TRP A 16 -17.39 -47.21 -35.33
C TRP A 16 -17.92 -45.90 -34.75
N SER A 17 -17.79 -45.78 -33.44
CA SER A 17 -17.79 -44.47 -32.79
C SER A 17 -16.76 -43.62 -33.53
N THR A 18 -17.22 -42.60 -34.26
CA THR A 18 -16.34 -41.64 -34.93
C THR A 18 -15.35 -41.16 -33.90
N ALA A 19 -14.08 -41.53 -34.05
CA ALA A 19 -13.02 -40.98 -33.22
C ALA A 19 -13.09 -39.47 -33.41
N LYS A 20 -13.53 -38.75 -32.38
CA LYS A 20 -13.47 -37.29 -32.38
C LYS A 20 -11.98 -36.96 -32.51
N CYS A 21 -11.55 -36.59 -33.72
CA CYS A 21 -10.27 -35.95 -33.89
C CYS A 21 -10.24 -34.78 -32.91
N SER A 22 -9.31 -34.85 -31.95
CA SER A 22 -9.18 -33.93 -30.83
C SER A 22 -8.61 -32.60 -31.32
N GLY A 23 -9.34 -31.93 -32.22
CA GLY A 23 -8.93 -30.70 -32.88
C GLY A 23 -8.39 -29.67 -31.89
N ILE A 24 -7.38 -28.92 -32.34
CA ILE A 24 -6.72 -27.92 -31.51
C ILE A 24 -7.79 -26.90 -31.05
N PRO A 25 -7.91 -26.61 -29.74
CA PRO A 25 -8.91 -25.67 -29.24
C PRO A 25 -8.78 -24.29 -29.90
N ASN A 26 -9.92 -23.66 -30.18
CA ASN A 26 -9.96 -22.29 -30.67
C ASN A 26 -9.17 -21.36 -29.71
N GLY A 27 -8.22 -20.61 -30.24
CA GLY A 27 -7.32 -19.74 -29.46
C GLY A 27 -6.04 -20.40 -28.94
N ALA A 28 -5.88 -21.73 -29.03
CA ALA A 28 -4.63 -22.41 -28.67
C ALA A 28 -3.59 -22.44 -29.81
N LEU A 29 -4.00 -22.12 -31.05
CA LEU A 29 -3.20 -22.04 -32.26
C LEU A 29 -3.46 -20.70 -32.96
N ARG A 30 -2.39 -20.02 -33.37
CA ARG A 30 -2.38 -18.84 -34.23
C ARG A 30 -1.48 -19.14 -35.42
N MET A 31 -1.96 -18.93 -36.64
CA MET A 31 -1.20 -19.10 -37.88
C MET A 31 -1.33 -17.83 -38.71
N GLU A 32 -0.22 -17.20 -39.07
CA GLU A 32 -0.22 -15.88 -39.72
C GLU A 32 0.80 -15.78 -40.86
N CYS A 33 0.29 -15.36 -42.02
CA CYS A 33 1.11 -14.90 -43.13
C CYS A 33 1.59 -13.47 -42.83
N ARG A 34 2.79 -13.33 -42.24
CA ARG A 34 3.48 -12.03 -42.16
C ARG A 34 4.15 -11.74 -43.51
N ASP A 35 4.63 -10.51 -43.74
CA ASP A 35 4.99 -10.04 -45.09
C ASP A 35 6.10 -10.88 -45.77
N ARG A 36 7.03 -11.46 -44.98
CA ARG A 36 8.18 -12.24 -45.49
C ARG A 36 8.51 -13.54 -44.75
N TYR A 37 7.72 -13.89 -43.73
CA TYR A 37 7.78 -15.20 -43.09
C TYR A 37 6.36 -15.65 -42.71
N PHE A 38 6.14 -16.96 -42.68
CA PHE A 38 4.94 -17.55 -42.10
C PHE A 38 5.20 -17.89 -40.65
N MET A 39 4.26 -17.56 -39.76
CA MET A 39 4.36 -17.79 -38.32
C MET A 39 3.28 -18.77 -37.84
N ILE A 40 3.67 -19.71 -36.99
CA ILE A 40 2.78 -20.54 -36.18
C ILE A 40 3.12 -20.31 -34.71
N ALA A 41 2.15 -19.84 -33.91
CA ALA A 41 2.27 -19.79 -32.45
C ALA A 41 1.26 -20.75 -31.82
N VAL A 42 1.71 -21.59 -30.87
CA VAL A 42 0.88 -22.62 -30.22
C VAL A 42 1.09 -22.60 -28.72
N ASN A 43 -0.01 -22.56 -27.95
CA ASN A 43 0.05 -22.45 -26.49
C ASN A 43 0.63 -23.72 -25.84
N LEU A 44 1.62 -23.56 -24.94
CA LEU A 44 2.31 -24.64 -24.22
C LEU A 44 1.37 -25.43 -23.30
N SER A 45 0.31 -24.81 -22.80
CA SER A 45 -0.75 -25.52 -22.05
C SER A 45 -1.51 -26.54 -22.90
N PHE A 46 -1.50 -26.38 -24.24
CA PHE A 46 -2.04 -27.37 -25.17
C PHE A 46 -0.98 -28.40 -25.60
N THR A 47 0.27 -27.97 -25.85
CA THR A 47 1.30 -28.85 -26.45
C THR A 47 2.09 -29.70 -25.45
N GLY A 48 2.17 -29.28 -24.19
CA GLY A 48 3.23 -29.70 -23.28
C GLY A 48 4.50 -28.85 -23.47
N ALA A 49 5.51 -29.09 -22.61
CA ALA A 49 6.71 -28.27 -22.52
C ALA A 49 7.61 -28.33 -23.78
N ASP A 50 7.74 -29.51 -24.39
CA ASP A 50 8.64 -29.78 -25.52
C ASP A 50 7.87 -30.20 -26.80
N PRO A 51 7.17 -29.27 -27.48
CA PRO A 51 6.58 -29.53 -28.78
C PRO A 51 7.64 -29.73 -29.87
N LEU A 52 7.33 -30.60 -30.83
CA LEU A 52 8.13 -30.78 -32.04
C LEU A 52 7.30 -30.40 -33.28
N PHE A 53 7.91 -29.65 -34.20
CA PHE A 53 7.35 -29.41 -35.53
C PHE A 53 8.01 -30.34 -36.56
N GLU A 54 7.24 -30.78 -37.54
CA GLU A 54 7.71 -31.48 -38.73
C GLU A 54 7.27 -30.73 -39.98
N ALA A 55 8.15 -30.55 -40.96
CA ALA A 55 7.80 -30.02 -42.27
C ALA A 55 7.35 -31.15 -43.22
N VAL A 56 6.34 -30.89 -44.05
CA VAL A 56 5.70 -31.88 -44.93
C VAL A 56 5.84 -31.46 -46.40
N GLY A 57 6.80 -32.04 -47.11
CA GLY A 57 7.08 -31.77 -48.52
C GLY A 57 6.79 -32.98 -49.40
N GLY A 58 5.80 -32.88 -50.29
CA GLY A 58 5.36 -33.98 -51.15
C GLY A 58 4.84 -35.17 -50.34
N THR A 59 5.53 -36.31 -50.45
CA THR A 59 5.29 -37.53 -49.63
C THR A 59 6.23 -37.64 -48.42
N SER A 60 7.14 -36.68 -48.23
CA SER A 60 8.15 -36.71 -47.17
C SER A 60 7.75 -35.86 -45.96
N VAL A 61 8.07 -36.35 -44.77
CA VAL A 61 7.88 -35.65 -43.49
C VAL A 61 9.24 -35.60 -42.80
N ARG A 62 9.67 -34.43 -42.32
CA ARG A 62 10.93 -34.26 -41.59
C ARG A 62 10.80 -33.39 -40.35
N ALA A 63 11.27 -33.91 -39.22
CA ALA A 63 11.37 -33.16 -37.96
C ALA A 63 12.28 -31.92 -38.10
N ILE A 64 11.81 -30.79 -37.60
CA ILE A 64 12.53 -29.50 -37.58
C ILE A 64 13.45 -29.48 -36.36
N THR A 65 14.60 -30.15 -36.48
CA THR A 65 15.66 -30.10 -35.46
C THR A 65 16.49 -28.82 -35.58
N LYS A 66 17.15 -28.36 -34.52
CA LYS A 66 17.97 -27.12 -34.53
C LYS A 66 18.89 -26.94 -35.77
N PRO A 67 19.76 -27.90 -36.15
CA PRO A 67 20.61 -27.73 -37.33
C PRO A 67 19.81 -27.76 -38.65
N TYR A 68 18.77 -28.58 -38.73
CA TYR A 68 17.92 -28.67 -39.92
C TYR A 68 17.08 -27.41 -40.13
N ALA A 69 16.66 -26.78 -39.02
CA ALA A 69 15.87 -25.56 -39.02
C ALA A 69 16.63 -24.42 -39.74
N ALA A 70 17.85 -24.12 -39.30
CA ALA A 70 18.68 -23.07 -39.89
C ALA A 70 18.99 -23.33 -41.38
N GLN A 71 19.35 -24.57 -41.76
CA GLN A 71 19.60 -24.92 -43.16
C GLN A 71 18.35 -24.74 -44.03
N CYS A 72 17.16 -25.08 -43.52
CA CYS A 72 15.93 -25.10 -44.29
C CYS A 72 15.01 -23.88 -44.12
N GLY A 73 15.44 -22.82 -43.44
CA GLY A 73 14.69 -21.57 -43.33
C GLY A 73 13.59 -21.61 -42.28
N TYR A 74 13.83 -22.32 -41.17
CA TYR A 74 12.94 -22.40 -40.03
C TYR A 74 13.62 -21.91 -38.76
N THR A 75 12.83 -21.32 -37.87
CA THR A 75 13.23 -20.91 -36.53
C THR A 75 12.16 -21.38 -35.57
N VAL A 76 12.51 -22.31 -34.66
CA VAL A 76 11.59 -22.82 -33.63
C VAL A 76 12.05 -22.31 -32.29
N ARG A 77 11.15 -21.66 -31.56
CA ARG A 77 11.45 -21.04 -30.28
C ARG A 77 10.35 -21.30 -29.27
N VAL A 78 10.71 -21.93 -28.17
CA VAL A 78 9.85 -22.05 -27.00
C VAL A 78 9.92 -20.72 -26.24
N LEU A 79 8.77 -20.13 -25.92
CA LEU A 79 8.61 -18.89 -25.17
C LEU A 79 7.82 -19.17 -23.87
N PRO A 80 8.46 -19.74 -22.83
CA PRO A 80 7.76 -20.19 -21.62
C PRO A 80 6.99 -19.08 -20.93
N LEU A 81 7.56 -17.86 -20.93
CA LEU A 81 7.01 -16.65 -20.30
C LEU A 81 5.66 -16.24 -20.90
N VAL A 82 5.53 -16.40 -22.21
CA VAL A 82 4.33 -16.05 -22.98
C VAL A 82 3.42 -17.28 -23.17
N GLY A 83 3.78 -18.40 -22.55
CA GLY A 83 3.04 -19.65 -22.59
C GLY A 83 2.84 -20.23 -23.99
N HIS A 84 3.75 -19.99 -24.95
CA HIS A 84 3.62 -20.56 -26.30
C HIS A 84 4.97 -20.98 -26.92
N VAL A 85 4.91 -21.80 -27.96
CA VAL A 85 6.01 -22.05 -28.90
C VAL A 85 5.71 -21.29 -30.20
N GLU A 86 6.73 -20.66 -30.78
CA GLU A 86 6.67 -20.05 -32.11
C GLU A 86 7.52 -20.85 -33.09
N LEU A 87 6.98 -21.11 -34.28
CA LEU A 87 7.71 -21.51 -35.48
C LEU A 87 7.60 -20.37 -36.49
N ARG A 88 8.74 -19.82 -36.91
CA ARG A 88 8.86 -18.96 -38.10
C ARG A 88 9.41 -19.76 -39.26
N SER A 89 8.85 -19.55 -40.45
CA SER A 89 9.30 -20.15 -41.71
C SER A 89 9.53 -19.06 -42.74
N SER A 90 10.71 -19.03 -43.37
CA SER A 90 10.90 -18.31 -44.63
C SER A 90 9.87 -18.81 -45.67
N TYR A 91 9.45 -17.92 -46.56
CA TYR A 91 8.65 -18.29 -47.73
C TYR A 91 9.43 -19.19 -48.71
N PHE A 92 10.76 -19.16 -48.68
CA PHE A 92 11.65 -20.02 -49.47
C PHE A 92 12.19 -21.22 -48.66
N SER A 93 11.46 -21.67 -47.64
CA SER A 93 11.86 -22.82 -46.82
C SER A 93 11.72 -24.16 -47.58
N CYS A 94 12.56 -25.15 -47.23
CA CYS A 94 12.80 -26.36 -48.04
C CYS A 94 11.57 -27.19 -48.46
N HIS A 95 10.42 -27.05 -47.78
CA HIS A 95 9.22 -27.85 -48.04
C HIS A 95 8.00 -27.02 -48.44
N THR A 96 8.18 -25.71 -48.65
CA THR A 96 7.10 -24.83 -49.10
C THR A 96 6.83 -25.03 -50.58
N ASP A 97 5.57 -25.26 -50.94
CA ASP A 97 5.15 -25.29 -52.35
C ASP A 97 5.02 -23.83 -52.85
N ASN A 98 5.94 -23.41 -53.73
CA ASN A 98 6.04 -22.06 -54.26
C ASN A 98 5.55 -21.99 -55.71
N GLN A 99 4.52 -21.19 -55.94
CA GLN A 99 3.94 -20.94 -57.26
C GLN A 99 4.30 -19.52 -57.72
N ASP A 100 5.30 -19.45 -58.60
CA ASP A 100 5.83 -18.25 -59.27
C ASP A 100 6.11 -17.05 -58.33
N ASP A 101 6.64 -17.32 -57.13
CA ASP A 101 6.96 -16.38 -56.05
C ASP A 101 5.77 -15.53 -55.57
N LYS A 102 4.53 -15.97 -55.81
CA LYS A 102 3.27 -15.25 -55.51
C LYS A 102 2.36 -15.97 -54.53
N VAL A 103 2.34 -17.31 -54.58
CA VAL A 103 1.49 -18.14 -53.72
C VAL A 103 2.35 -19.24 -53.12
N PHE A 104 2.34 -19.32 -51.80
CA PHE A 104 3.21 -20.20 -51.03
C PHE A 104 2.35 -21.05 -50.10
N THR A 105 2.42 -22.37 -50.23
CA THR A 105 1.64 -23.30 -49.40
C THR A 105 2.54 -24.04 -48.43
N PHE A 106 2.36 -23.73 -47.15
CA PHE A 106 3.04 -24.31 -46.01
C PHE A 106 2.26 -25.52 -45.49
N LYS A 107 2.99 -26.58 -45.14
CA LYS A 107 2.42 -27.82 -44.57
C LYS A 107 3.35 -28.33 -43.48
N PHE A 108 2.82 -28.45 -42.27
CA PHE A 108 3.54 -28.90 -41.09
C PHE A 108 2.72 -29.93 -40.31
N ASN A 109 3.39 -30.76 -39.50
CA ASN A 109 2.76 -31.43 -38.38
C ASN A 109 3.25 -30.80 -37.08
N LEU A 110 2.34 -30.51 -36.17
CA LEU A 110 2.66 -30.28 -34.75
C LEU A 110 2.56 -31.62 -34.02
N VAL A 111 3.64 -32.04 -33.39
CA VAL A 111 3.69 -33.18 -32.46
C VAL A 111 3.65 -32.62 -31.04
N ALA A 112 2.60 -32.97 -30.30
CA ALA A 112 2.33 -32.49 -28.95
C ALA A 112 2.13 -33.66 -27.98
N THR A 113 2.68 -33.55 -26.77
CA THR A 113 2.64 -34.62 -25.77
C THR A 113 1.49 -34.37 -24.80
N ARG A 114 0.36 -35.04 -25.01
CA ARG A 114 -0.88 -34.84 -24.25
C ARG A 114 -1.19 -36.08 -23.42
N LYS A 115 -1.32 -35.93 -22.10
CA LYS A 115 -1.60 -37.03 -21.16
C LYS A 115 -0.62 -38.22 -21.28
N GLY A 116 0.65 -37.93 -21.56
CA GLY A 116 1.69 -38.96 -21.75
C GLY A 116 1.67 -39.67 -23.11
N LYS A 117 0.90 -39.17 -24.09
CA LYS A 117 0.84 -39.70 -25.46
C LYS A 117 1.15 -38.60 -26.48
N GLU A 118 1.94 -38.92 -27.49
CA GLU A 118 2.11 -38.04 -28.66
C GLU A 118 0.81 -38.01 -29.50
N GLU A 119 0.30 -36.81 -29.74
CA GLU A 119 -0.75 -36.52 -30.71
C GLU A 119 -0.16 -35.65 -31.83
N ARG A 120 -0.56 -35.92 -33.08
CA ARG A 120 -0.04 -35.26 -34.29
C ARG A 120 -1.16 -34.48 -34.96
N PHE A 121 -0.92 -33.20 -35.21
CA PHE A 121 -1.88 -32.28 -35.81
C PHE A 121 -1.33 -31.74 -37.13
N ALA A 122 -2.00 -32.03 -38.23
CA ALA A 122 -1.67 -31.44 -39.52
C ALA A 122 -2.07 -29.96 -39.54
N LEU A 123 -1.10 -29.10 -39.86
CA LEU A 123 -1.24 -27.65 -39.98
C LEU A 123 -0.94 -27.27 -41.43
N ASN A 124 -1.84 -26.54 -42.08
CA ASN A 124 -1.63 -26.04 -43.42
C ASN A 124 -2.09 -24.59 -43.54
N GLN A 125 -1.36 -23.81 -44.33
CA GLN A 125 -1.71 -22.43 -44.65
C GLN A 125 -1.16 -22.08 -46.02
N THR A 126 -1.96 -21.37 -46.82
CA THR A 126 -1.49 -20.74 -48.05
C THR A 126 -1.38 -19.24 -47.81
N CYS A 127 -0.25 -18.65 -48.23
CA CYS A 127 0.06 -17.25 -48.10
C CYS A 127 0.37 -16.63 -49.46
N SER A 128 0.02 -15.36 -49.62
CA SER A 128 0.45 -14.51 -50.73
C SER A 128 1.04 -13.23 -50.15
N PRO A 129 2.31 -12.88 -50.46
CA PRO A 129 2.94 -11.65 -49.96
C PRO A 129 2.11 -10.42 -50.34
N SER A 130 1.95 -9.50 -49.37
CA SER A 130 1.14 -8.29 -49.55
C SER A 130 1.80 -7.26 -50.47
N LEU A 131 3.14 -7.26 -50.49
CA LEU A 131 3.99 -6.39 -51.29
C LEU A 131 4.86 -7.21 -52.24
N PRO A 132 5.12 -6.73 -53.47
CA PRO A 132 6.03 -7.42 -54.39
C PRO A 132 7.43 -7.52 -53.80
N TRP A 133 8.12 -8.62 -54.11
CA TRP A 133 9.50 -8.85 -53.70
C TRP A 133 10.43 -7.77 -54.22
N SER A 134 11.30 -7.27 -53.33
CA SER A 134 12.39 -6.37 -53.70
C SER A 134 13.40 -7.08 -54.62
N PRO A 135 14.07 -6.35 -55.54
CA PRO A 135 15.15 -6.91 -56.35
C PRO A 135 16.22 -7.67 -55.55
N ARG A 136 16.54 -7.19 -54.34
CA ARG A 136 17.37 -7.90 -53.35
C ARG A 136 16.73 -7.80 -51.97
N GLU A 137 16.59 -8.93 -51.30
CA GLU A 137 16.17 -9.00 -49.90
C GLU A 137 17.18 -9.83 -49.09
N VAL A 138 17.48 -9.41 -47.87
CA VAL A 138 18.32 -10.12 -46.90
C VAL A 138 17.55 -10.27 -45.60
N THR A 139 17.57 -11.46 -45.02
CA THR A 139 16.94 -11.79 -43.74
C THR A 139 18.01 -12.31 -42.79
N CYS A 140 18.36 -11.49 -41.80
CA CYS A 140 19.15 -11.82 -40.64
C CYS A 140 18.21 -12.36 -39.55
N GLU A 141 17.87 -13.64 -39.63
CA GLU A 141 17.04 -14.32 -38.62
C GLU A 141 17.87 -14.62 -37.35
N GLU A 142 17.26 -15.15 -36.29
CA GLU A 142 17.95 -15.54 -35.05
C GLU A 142 18.98 -16.67 -35.25
N ASN A 143 18.75 -17.58 -36.21
CA ASN A 143 19.56 -18.80 -36.39
C ASN A 143 20.12 -19.02 -37.80
N TYR A 144 19.78 -18.17 -38.78
CA TYR A 144 20.37 -18.20 -40.13
C TYR A 144 20.39 -16.82 -40.79
N MET A 145 21.20 -16.69 -41.83
CA MET A 145 21.20 -15.60 -42.81
C MET A 145 20.63 -16.10 -44.13
N GLU A 146 19.74 -15.34 -44.76
CA GLU A 146 19.14 -15.65 -46.06
C GLU A 146 19.25 -14.45 -47.01
N VAL A 147 19.72 -14.66 -48.23
CA VAL A 147 19.82 -13.67 -49.31
C VAL A 147 18.94 -14.14 -50.46
N SER A 148 18.07 -13.26 -50.95
CA SER A 148 17.15 -13.52 -52.05
C SER A 148 17.28 -12.43 -53.12
N VAL A 149 17.71 -12.79 -54.33
CA VAL A 149 17.95 -11.87 -55.45
C VAL A 149 17.07 -12.23 -56.64
N ARG A 150 16.53 -11.24 -57.35
CA ARG A 150 15.75 -11.43 -58.58
C ARG A 150 16.64 -11.96 -59.72
N SER A 151 16.21 -13.04 -60.37
CA SER A 151 16.95 -13.74 -61.42
C SER A 151 16.89 -13.08 -62.81
N GLU A 152 16.36 -11.85 -62.91
CA GLU A 152 16.18 -11.16 -64.19
C GLU A 152 17.48 -10.54 -64.72
N ILE A 153 18.16 -11.29 -65.59
CA ILE A 153 19.30 -10.82 -66.37
C ILE A 153 18.81 -9.81 -67.42
N LYS A 154 19.06 -8.52 -67.19
CA LYS A 154 18.83 -7.45 -68.18
C LYS A 154 20.03 -7.19 -69.10
N CYS A 155 21.15 -7.89 -68.88
CA CYS A 155 22.42 -7.63 -69.54
C CYS A 155 22.65 -8.51 -70.78
N LEU A 156 21.78 -8.40 -71.79
CA LEU A 156 22.05 -8.93 -73.13
C LEU A 156 21.88 -7.82 -74.18
N PRO A 157 22.79 -7.67 -75.17
CA PRO A 157 22.58 -6.77 -76.30
C PRO A 157 21.35 -7.21 -77.11
N GLN A 158 20.55 -6.25 -77.60
CA GLN A 158 19.27 -6.47 -78.31
C GLN A 158 19.41 -7.12 -79.71
N THR A 159 20.52 -7.80 -80.02
CA THR A 159 20.91 -8.20 -81.38
C THR A 159 21.31 -9.67 -81.50
N VAL A 160 20.67 -10.54 -80.72
CA VAL A 160 20.71 -12.00 -80.93
C VAL A 160 19.28 -12.49 -81.00
N ASP A 161 18.84 -12.86 -82.21
CA ASP A 161 17.44 -13.21 -82.52
C ASP A 161 17.08 -14.66 -82.11
N ASP A 162 18.00 -15.37 -81.46
CA ASP A 162 17.81 -16.74 -81.00
C ASP A 162 17.25 -16.78 -79.57
N TRP A 163 15.97 -16.45 -79.46
CA TRP A 163 15.23 -16.46 -78.20
C TRP A 163 15.02 -17.86 -77.61
N SER A 164 15.42 -18.93 -78.33
CA SER A 164 15.22 -20.31 -77.89
C SER A 164 16.19 -20.74 -76.78
N ASP A 165 17.40 -20.18 -76.74
CA ASP A 165 18.40 -20.50 -75.72
C ASP A 165 18.10 -19.89 -74.33
N LEU A 166 17.29 -18.83 -74.25
CA LEU A 166 17.02 -18.14 -72.97
C LEU A 166 16.04 -18.91 -72.06
N ASP A 167 15.13 -19.71 -72.62
CA ASP A 167 14.33 -20.63 -71.80
C ASP A 167 15.14 -21.85 -71.36
N THR A 168 16.20 -22.22 -72.09
CA THR A 168 17.21 -23.20 -71.64
C THR A 168 17.97 -22.70 -70.41
N VAL A 169 18.22 -21.38 -70.27
CA VAL A 169 18.77 -20.77 -69.03
C VAL A 169 17.87 -21.08 -67.83
N ARG A 170 16.55 -20.97 -68.01
CA ARG A 170 15.53 -21.15 -66.96
C ARG A 170 15.22 -22.62 -66.63
N GLY A 171 15.54 -23.53 -67.54
CA GLY A 171 15.37 -24.98 -67.40
C GLY A 171 16.64 -25.76 -67.02
N SER A 172 17.79 -25.10 -66.88
CA SER A 172 19.07 -25.72 -66.50
C SER A 172 18.95 -26.48 -65.17
N SER A 173 19.47 -27.71 -65.13
CA SER A 173 19.51 -28.50 -63.92
C SER A 173 20.50 -27.92 -62.91
N THR A 174 20.28 -28.16 -61.61
CA THR A 174 21.15 -27.70 -60.52
C THR A 174 22.61 -28.23 -60.58
N SER A 175 22.95 -29.01 -61.60
CA SER A 175 24.28 -29.50 -61.94
C SER A 175 25.22 -28.42 -62.48
N ASP A 176 24.68 -27.42 -63.17
CA ASP A 176 25.47 -26.50 -64.01
C ASP A 176 25.88 -25.23 -63.25
N TRP A 177 25.47 -25.15 -61.99
CA TRP A 177 25.72 -24.05 -61.08
C TRP A 177 26.80 -24.41 -60.07
N GLN A 178 27.76 -23.51 -59.90
CA GLN A 178 28.85 -23.59 -58.94
C GLN A 178 28.81 -22.38 -58.02
N VAL A 179 29.28 -22.56 -56.78
CA VAL A 179 29.45 -21.48 -55.81
C VAL A 179 30.92 -21.33 -55.44
N MET A 180 31.37 -20.08 -55.40
CA MET A 180 32.63 -19.64 -54.84
C MET A 180 32.34 -18.81 -53.60
N PHE A 181 32.96 -19.15 -52.47
CA PHE A 181 32.90 -18.35 -51.25
C PHE A 181 34.14 -17.44 -51.17
N HIS A 182 33.96 -16.25 -50.59
CA HIS A 182 35.02 -15.26 -50.43
C HIS A 182 35.28 -15.00 -48.95
N ARG A 183 36.56 -14.99 -48.55
CA ARG A 183 36.98 -14.72 -47.17
C ARG A 183 38.25 -13.88 -47.20
N HIS A 184 38.21 -12.67 -46.62
CA HIS A 184 39.40 -11.83 -46.42
C HIS A 184 40.32 -11.74 -47.66
N GLU A 185 39.75 -11.39 -48.81
CA GLU A 185 40.41 -11.32 -50.13
C GLU A 185 40.88 -12.68 -50.74
N GLU A 186 40.74 -13.80 -50.03
CA GLU A 186 40.93 -15.14 -50.57
C GLU A 186 39.64 -15.69 -51.23
N HIS A 187 39.77 -16.15 -52.47
CA HIS A 187 38.72 -16.89 -53.18
C HIS A 187 38.85 -18.39 -52.92
N LEU A 188 37.84 -18.99 -52.28
CA LEU A 188 37.82 -20.42 -52.02
C LEU A 188 37.51 -21.22 -53.30
N LEU A 189 38.01 -22.45 -53.38
CA LEU A 189 37.83 -23.30 -54.56
C LEU A 189 36.33 -23.51 -54.86
N PRO A 190 35.88 -23.29 -56.11
CA PRO A 190 34.48 -23.48 -56.46
C PRO A 190 33.98 -24.90 -56.19
N MET A 191 32.78 -25.01 -55.64
CA MET A 191 32.10 -26.27 -55.40
C MET A 191 30.72 -26.29 -56.08
N ASN A 192 30.23 -27.49 -56.41
CA ASN A 192 28.85 -27.64 -56.89
C ASN A 192 27.84 -27.50 -55.74
N LEU A 193 26.59 -27.14 -56.07
CA LEU A 193 25.56 -26.90 -55.06
C LEU A 193 25.24 -28.14 -54.21
N THR A 194 25.45 -29.36 -54.74
CA THR A 194 25.25 -30.60 -53.99
C THR A 194 26.33 -30.80 -52.90
N ALA A 195 27.57 -30.37 -53.14
CA ALA A 195 28.62 -30.35 -52.14
C ALA A 195 28.35 -29.27 -51.07
N ALA A 196 27.97 -28.06 -51.50
CA ALA A 196 27.62 -26.96 -50.59
C ALA A 196 26.44 -27.36 -49.65
N ARG A 197 25.41 -28.03 -50.18
CA ARG A 197 24.29 -28.59 -49.40
C ARG A 197 24.71 -29.64 -48.37
N LYS A 198 25.78 -30.41 -48.62
CA LYS A 198 26.36 -31.34 -47.63
C LYS A 198 27.13 -30.63 -46.52
N GLN A 199 27.63 -29.42 -46.77
CA GLN A 199 28.34 -28.59 -45.79
C GLN A 199 27.39 -27.72 -44.96
N GLY A 200 26.11 -27.59 -45.36
CA GLY A 200 25.07 -26.87 -44.61
C GLY A 200 24.49 -25.66 -45.35
N TYR A 201 25.08 -25.28 -46.49
CA TYR A 201 24.61 -24.17 -47.31
C TYR A 201 23.41 -24.57 -48.17
N ALA A 202 22.31 -23.84 -48.08
CA ALA A 202 21.14 -24.07 -48.93
C ALA A 202 21.10 -23.06 -50.08
N PHE A 203 20.89 -23.57 -51.29
CA PHE A 203 20.64 -22.79 -52.49
C PHE A 203 19.32 -23.27 -53.09
N ASP A 204 18.43 -22.33 -53.41
CA ASP A 204 17.18 -22.57 -54.14
C ASP A 204 17.11 -21.65 -55.36
N LEU A 205 16.61 -22.19 -56.47
CA LEU A 205 16.61 -21.58 -57.79
C LEU A 205 15.18 -21.60 -58.31
N THR A 206 14.42 -20.54 -58.07
CA THR A 206 13.06 -20.38 -58.59
C THR A 206 13.12 -19.75 -59.99
N LYS A 207 12.00 -19.80 -60.74
CA LYS A 207 11.91 -19.11 -62.05
C LYS A 207 12.17 -17.60 -61.96
N GLY A 208 11.89 -16.99 -60.80
CA GLY A 208 11.99 -15.54 -60.59
C GLY A 208 13.17 -15.11 -59.74
N ARG A 209 13.72 -15.99 -58.88
CA ARG A 209 14.67 -15.62 -57.82
C ARG A 209 15.71 -16.70 -57.51
N LEU A 210 16.86 -16.22 -57.06
CA LEU A 210 17.97 -17.00 -56.52
C LEU A 210 17.98 -16.80 -55.00
N VAL A 211 17.98 -17.87 -54.23
CA VAL A 211 17.98 -17.82 -52.76
C VAL A 211 19.19 -18.58 -52.23
N PHE A 212 19.99 -17.92 -51.40
CA PHE A 212 21.08 -18.52 -50.63
C PHE A 212 20.76 -18.41 -49.14
N ARG A 213 21.00 -19.47 -48.38
CA ARG A 213 20.85 -19.50 -46.93
C ARG A 213 22.01 -20.23 -46.27
N THR A 214 22.47 -19.67 -45.15
CA THR A 214 23.48 -20.27 -44.29
C THR A 214 23.10 -20.12 -42.82
N PRO A 215 23.30 -21.13 -41.97
CA PRO A 215 23.40 -20.93 -40.53
C PRO A 215 24.52 -19.93 -40.17
N TYR A 216 24.42 -19.27 -39.01
CA TYR A 216 25.55 -18.49 -38.46
C TYR A 216 26.70 -19.41 -38.03
N GLY A 217 27.92 -18.85 -37.95
CA GLY A 217 29.12 -19.53 -37.49
C GLY A 217 29.65 -20.60 -38.46
N GLN A 218 29.32 -20.51 -39.74
CA GLN A 218 29.74 -21.48 -40.77
C GLN A 218 31.19 -21.25 -41.23
N PRO A 219 31.94 -22.28 -41.66
CA PRO A 219 33.36 -22.18 -41.99
C PRO A 219 33.74 -21.17 -43.07
N ASP A 220 32.81 -20.74 -43.93
CA ASP A 220 33.04 -19.77 -45.00
C ASP A 220 32.39 -18.40 -44.73
N SER A 221 31.80 -18.22 -43.54
CA SER A 221 31.44 -16.91 -42.97
C SER A 221 32.61 -16.35 -42.13
N PHE A 222 32.55 -15.08 -41.75
CA PHE A 222 33.48 -14.51 -40.78
C PHE A 222 32.83 -13.38 -39.97
N SER A 223 33.25 -13.24 -38.71
CA SER A 223 32.90 -12.08 -37.88
C SER A 223 33.90 -10.95 -38.14
N THR A 224 33.40 -9.73 -38.30
CA THR A 224 34.16 -8.50 -38.50
C THR A 224 33.49 -7.34 -37.76
N GLU A 225 34.21 -6.24 -37.52
CA GLU A 225 33.66 -5.03 -36.92
C GLU A 225 33.44 -3.96 -38.00
N VAL A 226 32.21 -3.44 -38.08
CA VAL A 226 31.83 -2.34 -38.98
C VAL A 226 31.44 -1.14 -38.13
N ASN A 227 32.30 -0.11 -38.12
CA ASN A 227 32.12 1.10 -37.30
C ASN A 227 31.91 0.79 -35.79
N GLY A 228 32.61 -0.22 -35.27
CA GLY A 228 32.51 -0.69 -33.88
C GLY A 228 31.42 -1.73 -33.62
N VAL A 229 30.51 -1.97 -34.57
CA VAL A 229 29.44 -2.98 -34.42
C VAL A 229 29.94 -4.36 -34.91
N PRO A 230 29.80 -5.43 -34.13
CA PRO A 230 30.16 -6.77 -34.57
C PRO A 230 29.13 -7.33 -35.56
N VAL A 231 29.62 -7.86 -36.69
CA VAL A 231 28.84 -8.30 -37.84
C VAL A 231 29.36 -9.65 -38.33
N GLU A 232 28.47 -10.61 -38.52
CA GLU A 232 28.82 -11.81 -39.30
C GLU A 232 28.53 -11.54 -40.79
N GLU A 233 29.57 -11.67 -41.62
CA GLU A 233 29.49 -11.54 -43.07
C GLU A 233 29.67 -12.90 -43.74
N VAL A 234 28.89 -13.11 -44.81
CA VAL A 234 29.08 -14.20 -45.75
C VAL A 234 28.94 -13.68 -47.17
N HIS A 235 29.90 -14.03 -48.02
CA HIS A 235 29.92 -13.64 -49.43
C HIS A 235 30.07 -14.90 -50.28
N ALA A 236 29.01 -15.22 -51.05
CA ALA A 236 28.99 -16.29 -52.02
C ALA A 236 28.71 -15.74 -53.43
N THR A 237 29.60 -15.96 -54.40
CA THR A 237 29.27 -15.74 -55.81
C THR A 237 28.77 -17.05 -56.39
N LEU A 238 27.49 -17.05 -56.77
CA LEU A 238 26.86 -18.13 -57.52
C LEU A 238 27.11 -17.89 -59.01
N PHE A 239 27.65 -18.88 -59.73
CA PHE A 239 27.93 -18.75 -61.15
C PHE A 239 27.59 -19.99 -61.97
N SER A 240 27.27 -19.78 -63.24
CA SER A 240 27.03 -20.84 -64.23
C SER A 240 27.53 -20.39 -65.60
N ARG A 241 28.18 -21.32 -66.31
CA ARG A 241 28.67 -21.08 -67.67
C ARG A 241 27.72 -21.70 -68.67
N GLN A 242 27.18 -20.87 -69.56
CA GLN A 242 26.33 -21.31 -70.66
C GLN A 242 26.98 -20.90 -71.98
N SER A 243 27.57 -21.90 -72.65
CA SER A 243 28.34 -21.72 -73.90
C SER A 243 29.48 -20.69 -73.75
N TRP A 244 29.27 -19.48 -74.29
CA TRP A 244 30.22 -18.36 -74.31
C TRP A 244 29.97 -17.30 -73.22
N ILE A 245 28.84 -17.38 -72.50
CA ILE A 245 28.47 -16.45 -71.43
C ILE A 245 28.68 -17.13 -70.07
N VAL A 246 29.16 -16.35 -69.09
CA VAL A 246 29.21 -16.76 -67.68
C VAL A 246 28.29 -15.83 -66.90
N PHE A 247 27.26 -16.40 -66.27
CA PHE A 247 26.41 -15.70 -65.33
C PHE A 247 27.07 -15.75 -63.95
N MET A 248 27.13 -14.61 -63.26
CA MET A 248 27.65 -14.49 -61.89
C MET A 248 26.69 -13.62 -61.09
N VAL A 249 26.36 -14.05 -59.86
CA VAL A 249 25.47 -13.33 -58.95
C VAL A 249 26.05 -13.37 -57.55
N ASP A 250 26.30 -12.19 -56.98
CA ASP A 250 26.85 -12.06 -55.63
C ASP A 250 25.73 -12.08 -54.58
N LEU A 251 25.82 -13.05 -53.69
CA LEU A 251 24.89 -13.32 -52.60
C LEU A 251 25.61 -13.02 -51.29
N VAL A 252 25.60 -11.73 -50.92
CA VAL A 252 26.22 -11.21 -49.69
C VAL A 252 25.16 -10.94 -48.63
N ALA A 253 25.38 -11.45 -47.42
CA ALA A 253 24.70 -11.02 -46.20
C ALA A 253 25.75 -10.49 -45.21
N ALA A 254 25.38 -9.40 -44.53
CA ALA A 254 26.14 -8.83 -43.42
C ALA A 254 25.12 -8.56 -42.30
N CYS A 255 25.19 -9.33 -41.22
CA CYS A 255 24.19 -9.36 -40.18
C CYS A 255 24.81 -9.00 -38.82
N SER A 256 24.35 -7.91 -38.19
CA SER A 256 24.80 -7.54 -36.83
C SER A 256 24.56 -8.70 -35.86
N ILE A 257 25.60 -9.08 -35.15
CA ILE A 257 25.60 -10.07 -34.07
C ILE A 257 25.78 -9.41 -32.71
N ASP A 258 25.56 -8.10 -32.62
CA ASP A 258 25.50 -7.37 -31.35
C ASP A 258 24.48 -8.02 -30.41
N GLU A 259 24.91 -8.31 -29.18
CA GLU A 259 24.07 -8.85 -28.10
C GLU A 259 23.21 -7.75 -27.45
N GLY A 260 23.58 -6.48 -27.68
CA GLY A 260 23.00 -5.31 -27.07
C GLY A 260 23.55 -5.02 -25.68
N PHE A 261 23.39 -3.77 -25.22
CA PHE A 261 23.85 -3.33 -23.90
C PHE A 261 22.75 -2.56 -23.17
N TYR A 262 22.72 -2.67 -21.84
CA TYR A 262 21.69 -2.03 -21.03
C TYR A 262 22.22 -0.76 -20.38
N ASP A 263 21.52 0.36 -20.59
CA ASP A 263 21.76 1.61 -19.86
C ASP A 263 20.88 1.65 -18.61
N GLU A 264 21.52 1.48 -17.45
CA GLU A 264 20.88 1.53 -16.14
C GLU A 264 20.32 2.92 -15.79
N VAL A 265 20.86 3.99 -16.36
CA VAL A 265 20.48 5.38 -16.04
C VAL A 265 19.23 5.78 -16.83
N GLY A 266 19.20 5.53 -18.12
CA GLY A 266 18.03 5.77 -18.98
C GLY A 266 16.93 4.72 -18.83
N GLY A 267 17.26 3.47 -18.47
CA GLY A 267 16.30 2.37 -18.40
C GLY A 267 15.95 1.78 -19.77
N TYR A 268 16.93 1.73 -20.67
CA TYR A 268 16.80 1.22 -22.04
C TYR A 268 17.75 0.03 -22.27
N ILE A 269 17.27 -0.97 -23.01
CA ILE A 269 18.17 -1.91 -23.72
C ILE A 269 18.50 -1.30 -25.07
N MET A 270 19.78 -1.24 -25.41
CA MET A 270 20.29 -0.71 -26.67
C MET A 270 20.82 -1.82 -27.55
N TRP A 271 20.65 -1.66 -28.86
CA TRP A 271 21.16 -2.57 -29.88
C TRP A 271 21.60 -1.80 -31.12
N GLU A 272 22.69 -2.26 -31.73
CA GLU A 272 23.37 -1.56 -32.81
C GLU A 272 23.45 -2.39 -34.10
N THR A 273 23.35 -1.71 -35.23
CA THR A 273 23.54 -2.32 -36.54
C THR A 273 24.11 -1.30 -37.54
N PRO A 274 25.00 -1.71 -38.46
CA PRO A 274 25.39 -0.84 -39.55
C PRO A 274 24.18 -0.46 -40.41
N GLU A 275 24.15 0.78 -40.88
CA GLU A 275 23.29 1.19 -41.98
C GLU A 275 23.78 0.51 -43.28
N MET A 276 22.85 0.11 -44.16
CA MET A 276 23.22 -0.38 -45.48
C MET A 276 24.15 0.60 -46.23
N PRO A 277 25.30 0.13 -46.76
CA PRO A 277 26.16 0.96 -47.59
C PRO A 277 25.44 1.38 -48.88
N CYS A 278 25.62 2.64 -49.25
CA CYS A 278 24.98 3.29 -50.40
C CYS A 278 26.08 3.91 -51.28
N ARG A 279 26.02 3.70 -52.60
CA ARG A 279 27.07 4.16 -53.53
C ARG A 279 26.84 5.59 -54.03
N SER A 280 25.58 6.03 -54.06
CA SER A 280 25.16 7.32 -54.62
C SER A 280 24.18 8.07 -53.68
N ASN A 281 23.14 8.71 -54.21
CA ASN A 281 22.14 9.43 -53.42
C ASN A 281 20.90 8.56 -53.19
N CYS A 282 21.04 7.52 -52.36
CA CYS A 282 19.96 6.55 -52.10
C CYS A 282 18.91 7.08 -51.12
N GLU A 283 17.63 6.83 -51.42
CA GLU A 283 16.55 6.96 -50.44
C GLU A 283 16.66 5.83 -49.40
N ARG A 284 16.47 6.17 -48.12
CA ARG A 284 16.56 5.23 -47.00
C ARG A 284 15.30 5.32 -46.15
N GLN A 285 14.76 4.17 -45.74
CA GLN A 285 13.67 4.08 -44.78
C GLN A 285 13.99 3.04 -43.71
N LEU A 286 13.65 3.38 -42.46
CA LEU A 286 13.81 2.52 -41.29
C LEU A 286 12.44 2.25 -40.66
N ASN A 287 12.08 0.98 -40.53
CA ASN A 287 10.90 0.51 -39.80
C ASN A 287 11.35 -0.40 -38.66
N VAL A 288 10.84 -0.19 -37.46
CA VAL A 288 11.25 -0.93 -36.25
C VAL A 288 10.01 -1.30 -35.44
N GLY A 289 10.10 -2.38 -34.67
CA GLY A 289 9.13 -2.71 -33.64
C GLY A 289 9.43 -4.04 -32.96
N LEU A 290 8.41 -4.61 -32.32
CA LEU A 290 8.53 -5.82 -31.48
C LEU A 290 7.58 -6.91 -31.96
N ASN A 291 7.92 -8.17 -31.69
CA ASN A 291 7.07 -9.35 -31.95
C ASN A 291 6.56 -9.46 -33.41
N GLY A 292 7.37 -9.02 -34.38
CA GLY A 292 7.00 -9.05 -35.80
C GLY A 292 6.06 -7.94 -36.27
N GLU A 293 5.78 -6.93 -35.44
CA GLU A 293 4.97 -5.77 -35.79
C GLU A 293 5.87 -4.56 -36.08
N LEU A 294 6.02 -4.21 -37.36
CA LEU A 294 6.83 -3.07 -37.80
C LEU A 294 6.02 -1.78 -37.84
N VAL A 295 6.58 -0.70 -37.29
CA VAL A 295 6.09 0.66 -37.51
C VAL A 295 7.20 1.54 -38.08
N LYS A 296 6.83 2.64 -38.75
CA LYS A 296 7.81 3.63 -39.21
C LYS A 296 8.53 4.26 -38.01
N GLN A 297 9.81 4.62 -38.16
CA GLN A 297 10.63 5.26 -37.11
C GLN A 297 9.87 6.36 -36.31
N ALA A 298 9.20 7.30 -36.99
CA ALA A 298 8.45 8.38 -36.34
C ALA A 298 7.24 7.95 -35.49
N VAL A 299 6.77 6.71 -35.62
CA VAL A 299 5.74 6.10 -34.77
C VAL A 299 6.39 5.37 -33.60
N ALA A 300 7.48 4.62 -33.83
CA ALA A 300 8.25 3.99 -32.76
C ALA A 300 8.76 5.01 -31.73
N VAL A 301 9.25 6.16 -32.19
CA VAL A 301 9.70 7.26 -31.31
C VAL A 301 8.55 7.83 -30.46
N LYS A 302 7.32 7.87 -30.99
CA LYS A 302 6.13 8.24 -30.19
C LYS A 302 5.75 7.16 -29.16
N GLY A 303 6.13 5.91 -29.41
CA GLY A 303 6.03 4.80 -28.46
C GLY A 303 7.18 4.75 -27.43
N GLY A 304 8.08 5.74 -27.41
CA GLY A 304 9.18 5.84 -26.45
C GLY A 304 10.49 5.19 -26.88
N PHE A 305 10.59 4.65 -28.10
CA PHE A 305 11.86 4.15 -28.63
C PHE A 305 12.79 5.32 -28.95
N VAL A 306 14.09 5.16 -28.71
CA VAL A 306 15.12 6.04 -29.27
C VAL A 306 15.67 5.33 -30.51
N VAL A 307 15.67 6.02 -31.65
CA VAL A 307 16.15 5.46 -32.92
C VAL A 307 17.02 6.51 -33.59
N GLU A 308 18.30 6.47 -33.27
CA GLU A 308 19.31 7.44 -33.66
C GLU A 308 20.24 6.85 -34.71
N LYS A 309 20.90 7.74 -35.45
CA LYS A 309 21.91 7.38 -36.44
C LYS A 309 23.14 8.23 -36.18
N ASP A 310 24.25 7.57 -35.87
CA ASP A 310 25.57 8.21 -35.84
C ASP A 310 26.43 7.63 -36.96
N ASN A 311 27.00 8.51 -37.78
CA ASN A 311 27.78 8.17 -38.97
C ASN A 311 27.09 7.10 -39.88
N ILE A 312 27.54 5.85 -39.81
CA ILE A 312 27.02 4.68 -40.54
C ILE A 312 26.45 3.59 -39.61
N THR A 313 26.22 3.90 -38.33
CA THR A 313 25.57 3.01 -37.35
C THR A 313 24.16 3.51 -37.05
N VAL A 314 23.23 2.56 -36.91
CA VAL A 314 21.86 2.76 -36.41
C VAL A 314 21.80 2.24 -34.98
N HIS A 315 21.48 3.13 -34.04
CA HIS A 315 21.32 2.82 -32.62
C HIS A 315 19.83 2.74 -32.28
N ILE A 316 19.42 1.66 -31.63
CA ILE A 316 18.03 1.41 -31.25
C ILE A 316 17.95 1.17 -29.75
N SER A 317 17.37 2.12 -29.01
CA SER A 317 17.14 2.00 -27.57
C SER A 317 15.65 1.73 -27.30
N ILE A 318 15.37 0.63 -26.61
CA ILE A 318 14.02 0.15 -26.31
C ILE A 318 13.80 0.31 -24.79
N PRO A 319 12.81 1.08 -24.33
CA PRO A 319 12.59 1.30 -22.90
C PRO A 319 12.02 0.05 -22.23
N ASN A 320 12.33 -0.15 -20.94
CA ASN A 320 11.84 -1.29 -20.15
C ASN A 320 10.31 -1.47 -20.17
N ASN A 321 9.55 -0.38 -20.33
CA ASN A 321 8.09 -0.38 -20.40
C ASN A 321 7.53 -0.36 -21.84
N ALA A 322 8.34 -0.66 -22.86
CA ALA A 322 7.87 -0.73 -24.24
C ALA A 322 6.75 -1.78 -24.40
N GLU A 323 5.69 -1.40 -25.12
CA GLU A 323 4.59 -2.30 -25.45
C GLU A 323 5.10 -3.46 -26.32
N GLY A 324 4.76 -4.70 -25.95
CA GLY A 324 5.30 -5.91 -26.57
C GLY A 324 6.60 -6.44 -25.93
N GLY A 325 7.19 -5.75 -24.95
CA GLY A 325 8.23 -6.32 -24.10
C GLY A 325 7.68 -7.33 -23.09
N TYR A 326 8.44 -8.39 -22.80
CA TYR A 326 8.06 -9.43 -21.82
C TYR A 326 8.84 -9.24 -20.53
N ARG A 327 8.16 -8.95 -19.42
CA ARG A 327 8.75 -8.93 -18.08
C ARG A 327 8.72 -10.31 -17.44
N LYS A 328 9.80 -10.70 -16.77
CA LYS A 328 9.90 -11.90 -15.94
C LYS A 328 10.58 -11.61 -14.61
N SER A 329 10.00 -12.10 -13.54
CA SER A 329 10.54 -12.14 -12.18
C SER A 329 11.36 -13.42 -11.94
N LEU A 330 12.39 -13.33 -11.10
CA LEU A 330 13.27 -14.43 -10.72
C LEU A 330 13.69 -14.30 -9.24
N LEU A 331 13.79 -15.42 -8.52
CA LEU A 331 14.41 -15.46 -7.20
C LEU A 331 15.89 -15.87 -7.32
N ALA A 332 16.78 -15.02 -6.83
CA ALA A 332 18.23 -15.23 -6.82
C ALA A 332 18.84 -14.68 -5.52
N GLY A 333 18.44 -15.23 -4.38
CA GLY A 333 18.74 -14.67 -3.04
C GLY A 333 17.95 -13.40 -2.69
N GLY A 334 17.29 -12.79 -3.66
CA GLY A 334 16.28 -11.73 -3.56
C GLY A 334 15.35 -11.80 -4.77
N LEU A 335 14.34 -10.92 -4.84
CA LEU A 335 13.47 -10.82 -6.00
C LEU A 335 14.10 -9.88 -7.05
N TYR A 336 14.30 -10.39 -8.25
CA TYR A 336 14.77 -9.66 -9.42
C TYR A 336 13.72 -9.73 -10.52
N GLN A 337 13.83 -8.84 -11.50
CA GLN A 337 13.06 -8.86 -12.73
C GLN A 337 13.99 -8.57 -13.93
N PHE A 338 13.64 -9.07 -15.09
CA PHE A 338 14.31 -8.74 -16.36
C PHE A 338 13.27 -8.66 -17.48
N TYR A 339 13.65 -7.98 -18.56
CA TYR A 339 12.79 -7.75 -19.71
C TYR A 339 13.40 -8.42 -20.94
N ILE A 340 12.57 -9.09 -21.73
CA ILE A 340 12.96 -9.69 -23.01
C ILE A 340 12.19 -8.99 -24.13
N PHE A 341 12.90 -8.62 -25.19
CA PHE A 341 12.36 -7.98 -26.38
C PHE A 341 12.65 -8.84 -27.61
N HIS A 342 11.70 -8.93 -28.53
CA HIS A 342 11.89 -9.61 -29.82
C HIS A 342 11.91 -8.53 -30.89
N LEU A 343 13.08 -7.90 -31.05
CA LEU A 343 13.30 -6.80 -31.97
C LEU A 343 13.13 -7.28 -33.41
N TYR A 344 12.28 -6.56 -34.15
CA TYR A 344 12.17 -6.69 -35.59
C TYR A 344 12.52 -5.35 -36.24
N LEU A 345 13.55 -5.35 -37.09
CA LEU A 345 14.00 -4.19 -37.85
C LEU A 345 13.88 -4.48 -39.34
N GLU A 346 13.46 -3.48 -40.11
CA GLU A 346 13.57 -3.45 -41.56
C GLU A 346 14.28 -2.15 -41.99
N GLN A 347 15.44 -2.31 -42.62
CA GLN A 347 16.10 -1.28 -43.39
C GLN A 347 15.67 -1.41 -44.87
N ILE A 348 15.32 -0.31 -45.51
CA ILE A 348 15.03 -0.23 -46.95
C ILE A 348 15.98 0.79 -47.57
N LEU A 349 16.69 0.39 -48.62
CA LEU A 349 17.59 1.22 -49.41
C LEU A 349 17.09 1.21 -50.87
N ALA A 350 16.80 2.37 -51.46
CA ALA A 350 16.44 2.48 -52.86
C ALA A 350 17.49 3.31 -53.62
N GLU A 351 18.13 2.66 -54.60
CA GLU A 351 19.11 3.25 -55.51
C GLU A 351 18.62 3.03 -56.95
N ASP A 352 18.46 4.09 -57.74
CA ASP A 352 17.94 4.05 -59.14
C ASP A 352 16.67 3.19 -59.34
N HIS A 353 15.71 3.32 -58.41
CA HIS A 353 14.47 2.53 -58.31
C HIS A 353 14.66 1.02 -58.08
N VAL A 354 15.89 0.57 -57.78
CA VAL A 354 16.21 -0.79 -57.34
C VAL A 354 16.29 -0.81 -55.80
N GLY A 355 15.26 -1.40 -55.18
CA GLY A 355 15.17 -1.47 -53.72
C GLY A 355 15.86 -2.70 -53.12
N THR A 356 16.89 -2.51 -52.30
CA THR A 356 17.39 -3.53 -51.37
C THR A 356 16.65 -3.43 -50.03
N ARG A 357 16.28 -4.56 -49.45
CA ARG A 357 15.70 -4.63 -48.09
C ARG A 357 16.51 -5.57 -47.22
N VAL A 358 16.85 -5.16 -46.00
CA VAL A 358 17.52 -6.01 -45.01
C VAL A 358 16.65 -6.04 -43.75
N ARG A 359 16.41 -7.23 -43.21
CA ARG A 359 15.59 -7.42 -42.02
C ARG A 359 16.34 -8.15 -40.94
N PHE A 360 16.19 -7.73 -39.70
CA PHE A 360 16.85 -8.32 -38.54
C PHE A 360 15.81 -8.78 -37.53
N GLN A 361 15.97 -10.02 -37.05
CA GLN A 361 15.23 -10.55 -35.92
C GLN A 361 16.21 -10.88 -34.80
N ARG A 362 16.07 -10.21 -33.66
CA ARG A 362 16.99 -10.32 -32.52
C ARG A 362 16.21 -10.45 -31.22
N THR A 363 16.77 -11.23 -30.31
CA THR A 363 16.32 -11.27 -28.92
C THR A 363 17.27 -10.44 -28.09
N LEU A 364 16.73 -9.44 -27.42
CA LEU A 364 17.47 -8.62 -26.47
C LEU A 364 16.92 -8.90 -25.07
N SER A 365 17.78 -8.91 -24.07
CA SER A 365 17.37 -9.12 -22.69
C SER A 365 18.14 -8.20 -21.75
N THR A 366 17.44 -7.56 -20.81
CA THR A 366 18.10 -6.77 -19.75
C THR A 366 18.84 -7.69 -18.78
N PRO A 367 19.85 -7.18 -18.04
CA PRO A 367 20.33 -7.85 -16.84
C PRO A 367 19.22 -8.02 -15.79
N LEU A 368 19.52 -8.76 -14.71
CA LEU A 368 18.63 -8.93 -13.57
C LEU A 368 18.55 -7.64 -12.74
N LEU A 369 17.43 -6.93 -12.86
CA LEU A 369 17.15 -5.69 -12.14
C LEU A 369 16.47 -5.99 -10.80
N PRO A 370 16.91 -5.42 -9.66
CA PRO A 370 16.26 -5.64 -8.37
C PRO A 370 14.78 -5.22 -8.37
N CYS A 371 13.89 -6.03 -7.80
CA CYS A 371 12.46 -5.75 -7.68
C CYS A 371 12.02 -5.71 -6.21
N TYR A 372 11.63 -4.53 -5.71
CA TYR A 372 11.25 -4.35 -4.31
C TYR A 372 9.74 -4.34 -4.10
N ILE A 373 9.18 -5.44 -3.57
CA ILE A 373 7.81 -5.47 -3.02
C ILE A 373 7.82 -4.80 -1.65
N PHE A 374 6.95 -3.81 -1.45
CA PHE A 374 6.92 -2.98 -0.24
C PHE A 374 5.62 -3.10 0.53
N THR A 375 5.68 -2.76 1.82
CA THR A 375 4.54 -2.73 2.74
C THR A 375 4.38 -1.33 3.33
N THR A 376 3.14 -0.83 3.39
CA THR A 376 2.81 0.50 3.91
C THR A 376 1.70 0.39 4.96
N ASN A 377 1.96 0.90 6.17
CA ASN A 377 0.93 1.09 7.18
C ASN A 377 0.01 2.26 6.77
N ARG A 378 -1.28 2.00 6.59
CA ARG A 378 -2.33 2.99 6.33
C ARG A 378 -3.43 2.94 7.40
N THR A 379 -3.12 2.38 8.57
CA THR A 379 -4.04 2.20 9.69
C THR A 379 -4.53 3.54 10.21
N SER A 380 -5.85 3.67 10.34
CA SER A 380 -6.51 4.81 10.97
C SER A 380 -7.15 4.32 12.27
N VAL A 381 -6.69 4.84 13.41
CA VAL A 381 -7.19 4.45 14.74
C VAL A 381 -8.70 4.71 14.87
N ALA A 382 -9.20 5.75 14.20
CA ALA A 382 -10.63 6.06 14.09
C ALA A 382 -11.46 4.91 13.47
N GLU A 383 -10.90 4.18 12.49
CA GLU A 383 -11.59 3.08 11.81
C GLU A 383 -11.59 1.77 12.62
N ARG A 384 -10.90 1.72 13.77
CA ARG A 384 -10.67 0.52 14.60
C ARG A 384 -10.24 -0.72 13.82
N ALA A 385 -9.45 -0.52 12.76
CA ALA A 385 -8.93 -1.60 11.95
C ALA A 385 -7.53 -1.26 11.42
N PHE A 386 -6.63 -2.25 11.48
CA PHE A 386 -5.40 -2.19 10.70
C PHE A 386 -5.75 -2.14 9.23
N THR A 387 -5.15 -1.21 8.50
CA THR A 387 -5.24 -1.15 7.03
C THR A 387 -3.81 -1.14 6.49
N VAL A 388 -3.44 -2.19 5.78
CA VAL A 388 -2.05 -2.46 5.38
C VAL A 388 -2.01 -2.71 3.88
N TYR A 389 -1.14 -1.97 3.19
CA TYR A 389 -0.99 -2.05 1.75
C TYR A 389 0.31 -2.77 1.37
N LEU A 390 0.21 -3.87 0.64
CA LEU A 390 1.32 -4.56 -0.03
C LEU A 390 1.37 -4.09 -1.49
N GLY A 391 2.50 -3.55 -1.96
CA GLY A 391 2.61 -2.91 -3.27
C GLY A 391 3.79 -3.37 -4.11
N ASN A 392 3.74 -3.01 -5.40
CA ASN A 392 4.74 -3.32 -6.43
C ASN A 392 4.93 -4.82 -6.69
N ILE A 393 3.84 -5.58 -6.77
CA ILE A 393 3.85 -7.01 -7.08
C ILE A 393 3.78 -7.17 -8.61
N PRO A 394 4.78 -7.78 -9.27
CA PRO A 394 4.73 -8.08 -10.69
C PRO A 394 3.54 -8.99 -11.07
N GLU A 395 3.13 -8.96 -12.33
CA GLU A 395 2.02 -9.76 -12.86
C GLU A 395 2.26 -11.28 -12.76
N ASP A 396 3.51 -11.70 -12.91
CA ASP A 396 3.96 -13.08 -12.79
C ASP A 396 4.29 -13.48 -11.33
N VAL A 397 3.90 -12.66 -10.36
CA VAL A 397 3.99 -12.97 -8.93
C VAL A 397 2.59 -13.05 -8.30
N GLN A 398 2.27 -14.19 -7.69
CA GLN A 398 0.97 -14.45 -7.08
C GLN A 398 1.06 -14.39 -5.55
N LEU A 399 0.11 -13.71 -4.90
CA LEU A 399 -0.10 -13.83 -3.46
C LEU A 399 -0.95 -15.08 -3.18
N LEU A 400 -0.37 -16.07 -2.49
CA LEU A 400 -1.02 -17.36 -2.20
C LEU A 400 -1.66 -17.40 -0.81
N ALA A 401 -1.02 -16.80 0.19
CA ALA A 401 -1.52 -16.80 1.56
C ALA A 401 -1.08 -15.54 2.32
N VAL A 402 -1.83 -15.22 3.38
CA VAL A 402 -1.51 -14.19 4.36
C VAL A 402 -1.57 -14.81 5.74
N ARG A 403 -0.50 -14.68 6.52
CA ARG A 403 -0.43 -15.17 7.90
C ARG A 403 -0.48 -13.99 8.87
N LEU A 404 -1.44 -14.03 9.79
CA LEU A 404 -1.73 -12.98 10.79
C LEU A 404 -1.45 -13.55 12.18
N ASN A 405 -0.50 -12.96 12.92
CA ASN A 405 -0.11 -13.37 14.29
C ASN A 405 -0.03 -14.89 14.51
N GLY A 406 0.52 -15.61 13.51
CA GLY A 406 0.73 -17.06 13.55
C GLY A 406 -0.31 -17.92 12.83
N GLN A 407 -1.51 -17.42 12.52
CA GLN A 407 -2.56 -18.16 11.78
C GLN A 407 -2.54 -17.81 10.28
N GLU A 408 -2.61 -18.81 9.41
CA GLU A 408 -2.51 -18.64 7.95
C GLU A 408 -3.88 -18.69 7.24
N PHE A 409 -4.05 -17.84 6.24
CA PHE A 409 -5.25 -17.71 5.41
C PHE A 409 -4.88 -17.76 3.93
N ALA A 410 -5.42 -18.74 3.20
CA ALA A 410 -5.27 -18.83 1.75
C ALA A 410 -5.99 -17.69 1.03
N VAL A 411 -5.46 -17.25 -0.11
CA VAL A 411 -5.99 -16.17 -0.94
C VAL A 411 -6.68 -16.76 -2.20
N PRO A 412 -7.89 -16.31 -2.58
CA PRO A 412 -8.73 -15.30 -1.91
C PRO A 412 -9.29 -15.80 -0.57
N PHE A 413 -9.47 -14.88 0.38
CA PHE A 413 -10.10 -15.19 1.66
C PHE A 413 -11.53 -15.71 1.45
N SER A 414 -11.98 -16.62 2.34
CA SER A 414 -13.35 -17.13 2.28
C SER A 414 -14.37 -16.07 2.67
N ASN A 415 -15.58 -16.12 2.09
CA ASN A 415 -16.67 -15.18 2.38
C ASN A 415 -17.15 -15.17 3.86
N THR A 416 -16.58 -16.03 4.71
CA THR A 416 -16.84 -16.12 6.14
C THR A 416 -15.78 -15.44 7.01
N SER A 417 -14.68 -14.93 6.44
CA SER A 417 -13.63 -14.26 7.21
C SER A 417 -14.00 -12.82 7.55
N ALA A 418 -13.72 -12.38 8.78
CA ALA A 418 -13.87 -10.97 9.20
C ALA A 418 -12.87 -10.01 8.51
N TYR A 419 -11.90 -10.54 7.77
CA TYR A 419 -10.83 -9.80 7.09
C TYR A 419 -11.22 -9.47 5.65
N SER A 420 -10.85 -8.28 5.18
CA SER A 420 -10.99 -7.93 3.76
C SER A 420 -9.62 -7.85 3.08
N LEU A 421 -9.48 -8.46 1.90
CA LEU A 421 -8.30 -8.33 1.06
C LEU A 421 -8.74 -7.85 -0.33
N THR A 422 -8.32 -6.65 -0.71
CA THR A 422 -8.72 -6.02 -1.98
C THR A 422 -7.52 -5.87 -2.91
N LYS A 423 -7.61 -6.40 -4.14
CA LYS A 423 -6.58 -6.24 -5.17
C LYS A 423 -6.75 -4.92 -5.91
N VAL A 424 -5.65 -4.20 -6.11
CA VAL A 424 -5.55 -2.98 -6.93
C VAL A 424 -4.57 -3.27 -8.06
N VAL A 425 -4.92 -2.94 -9.30
CA VAL A 425 -4.05 -3.06 -10.48
C VAL A 425 -3.56 -1.67 -10.88
N HIS A 426 -2.28 -1.56 -11.21
CA HIS A 426 -1.61 -0.30 -11.55
C HIS A 426 -1.27 -0.23 -13.04
N PRO A 427 -1.14 0.97 -13.64
CA PRO A 427 -0.82 1.13 -15.06
C PRO A 427 0.53 0.56 -15.52
N ASN A 428 1.45 0.27 -14.60
CA ASN A 428 2.78 -0.31 -14.87
C ASN A 428 2.78 -1.86 -14.89
N ASN A 429 1.62 -2.47 -15.15
CA ASN A 429 1.38 -3.92 -15.08
C ASN A 429 1.82 -4.54 -13.73
N THR A 430 1.78 -3.79 -12.63
CA THR A 430 1.94 -4.34 -11.27
C THR A 430 0.60 -4.32 -10.53
N CYS A 431 0.51 -5.05 -9.43
CA CYS A 431 -0.62 -4.97 -8.53
C CYS A 431 -0.19 -4.72 -7.09
N GLY A 432 -1.16 -4.41 -6.26
CA GLY A 432 -1.04 -4.39 -4.81
C GLY A 432 -2.28 -4.95 -4.14
N PHE A 433 -2.17 -5.25 -2.85
CA PHE A 433 -3.29 -5.72 -2.04
C PHE A 433 -3.44 -4.82 -0.81
N THR A 434 -4.67 -4.39 -0.52
CA THR A 434 -5.01 -3.75 0.75
C THR A 434 -5.71 -4.77 1.65
N LEU A 435 -5.02 -5.14 2.72
CA LEU A 435 -5.53 -5.95 3.82
C LEU A 435 -6.19 -5.05 4.86
N ARG A 436 -7.37 -5.41 5.37
CA ARG A 436 -7.97 -4.80 6.57
C ARG A 436 -8.30 -5.87 7.62
N VAL A 437 -7.95 -5.60 8.87
CA VAL A 437 -8.15 -6.48 10.04
C VAL A 437 -8.67 -5.64 11.22
N PRO A 438 -9.87 -5.92 11.76
CA PRO A 438 -10.41 -5.21 12.92
C PRO A 438 -9.53 -5.33 14.17
N PHE A 439 -9.54 -4.32 15.04
CA PHE A 439 -8.78 -4.30 16.29
C PHE A 439 -9.34 -5.25 17.36
N GLU A 440 -10.64 -5.54 17.29
CA GLU A 440 -11.37 -6.48 18.14
C GLU A 440 -11.20 -7.95 17.71
N ASP A 441 -10.48 -8.21 16.62
CA ASP A 441 -10.25 -9.58 16.15
C ASP A 441 -9.36 -10.37 17.13
N PRO A 442 -9.67 -11.66 17.44
CA PRO A 442 -8.89 -12.47 18.37
C PRO A 442 -7.41 -12.66 18.00
N LEU A 443 -7.04 -12.46 16.74
CA LEU A 443 -5.64 -12.51 16.31
C LEU A 443 -4.88 -11.23 16.61
N VAL A 444 -5.52 -10.09 16.83
CA VAL A 444 -4.82 -8.84 17.16
C VAL A 444 -4.34 -8.87 18.62
N VAL A 445 -3.03 -8.68 18.82
CA VAL A 445 -2.44 -8.64 20.16
C VAL A 445 -2.72 -7.28 20.78
N GLN A 446 -3.39 -7.27 21.93
CA GLN A 446 -3.70 -6.06 22.70
C GLN A 446 -2.86 -6.01 23.97
N LYS A 447 -2.17 -4.88 24.24
CA LYS A 447 -1.34 -4.67 25.43
C LYS A 447 -1.45 -3.24 25.94
N PHE A 448 -1.66 -3.06 27.25
CA PHE A 448 -1.58 -1.73 27.88
C PHE A 448 -0.12 -1.32 28.05
N VAL A 449 0.26 -0.16 27.52
CA VAL A 449 1.63 0.38 27.61
C VAL A 449 1.74 1.39 28.75
N GLN A 450 0.68 2.14 28.98
CA GLN A 450 0.53 3.12 30.06
C GLN A 450 -0.92 3.11 30.57
N VAL A 451 -1.20 3.85 31.64
CA VAL A 451 -2.57 4.08 32.12
C VAL A 451 -3.40 4.68 30.98
N ALA A 452 -4.54 4.05 30.67
CA ALA A 452 -5.44 4.41 29.57
C ALA A 452 -4.85 4.38 28.15
N VAL A 453 -3.62 3.87 27.92
CA VAL A 453 -3.02 3.75 26.59
C VAL A 453 -2.93 2.28 26.18
N LEU A 454 -3.75 1.90 25.21
CA LEU A 454 -3.82 0.57 24.63
C LEU A 454 -3.02 0.51 23.33
N GLN A 455 -2.18 -0.51 23.18
CA GLN A 455 -1.44 -0.78 21.95
C GLN A 455 -1.97 -2.06 21.31
N TYR A 456 -2.34 -1.94 20.04
CA TYR A 456 -2.67 -3.05 19.16
C TYR A 456 -1.42 -3.43 18.35
N GLY A 457 -1.17 -4.72 18.17
CA GLY A 457 -0.06 -5.27 17.37
C GLY A 457 -0.50 -6.39 16.43
N LEU A 458 -0.05 -6.30 15.18
CA LEU A 458 -0.34 -7.27 14.12
C LEU A 458 0.92 -7.58 13.31
N ASP A 459 1.44 -8.79 13.48
CA ASP A 459 2.47 -9.38 12.63
C ASP A 459 1.82 -10.02 11.41
N ILE A 460 2.32 -9.66 10.24
CA ILE A 460 1.81 -10.12 8.94
C ILE A 460 2.97 -10.75 8.15
N ASN A 461 2.75 -11.96 7.65
CA ASN A 461 3.62 -12.57 6.65
C ASN A 461 2.83 -12.87 5.37
N PHE A 462 3.24 -12.28 4.26
CA PHE A 462 2.66 -12.52 2.93
C PHE A 462 3.45 -13.61 2.21
N THR A 463 2.79 -14.70 1.86
CA THR A 463 3.37 -15.82 1.10
C THR A 463 3.12 -15.60 -0.39
N LEU A 464 4.21 -15.35 -1.15
CA LEU A 464 4.20 -15.02 -2.56
C LEU A 464 4.88 -16.14 -3.37
N SER A 465 4.41 -16.39 -4.60
CA SER A 465 5.06 -17.30 -5.55
C SER A 465 5.41 -16.62 -6.87
N VAL A 466 6.54 -16.98 -7.47
CA VAL A 466 6.87 -16.62 -8.86
C VAL A 466 6.31 -17.67 -9.80
N LEU A 467 5.65 -17.27 -10.89
CA LEU A 467 5.02 -18.15 -11.87
C LEU A 467 5.85 -18.24 -13.17
N PRO A 468 5.96 -19.41 -13.83
CA PRO A 468 5.31 -20.69 -13.49
C PRO A 468 6.13 -21.62 -12.59
N GLU A 469 7.32 -21.23 -12.12
CA GLU A 469 8.24 -22.08 -11.36
C GLU A 469 7.68 -22.45 -9.96
N ASN A 470 6.74 -21.67 -9.45
CA ASN A 470 6.11 -21.79 -8.14
C ASN A 470 7.08 -21.69 -6.95
N GLU A 471 8.22 -21.04 -7.14
CA GLU A 471 9.16 -20.76 -6.06
C GLU A 471 8.58 -19.76 -5.07
N LEU A 472 8.63 -20.09 -3.78
CA LEU A 472 7.99 -19.33 -2.71
C LEU A 472 8.96 -18.36 -2.04
N PHE A 473 8.48 -17.15 -1.76
CA PHE A 473 9.16 -16.16 -0.94
C PHE A 473 8.18 -15.39 -0.05
N TYR A 474 8.72 -14.71 0.95
CA TYR A 474 7.96 -14.17 2.08
C TYR A 474 8.20 -12.67 2.24
N ARG A 475 7.15 -11.90 2.47
CA ARG A 475 7.26 -10.50 2.87
C ARG A 475 6.65 -10.29 4.25
N LEU A 476 7.49 -9.89 5.20
CA LEU A 476 7.08 -9.57 6.57
C LEU A 476 6.66 -8.10 6.70
N ALA A 477 5.69 -7.85 7.58
CA ALA A 477 5.35 -6.52 8.10
C ALA A 477 4.89 -6.65 9.55
N ILE A 478 5.42 -5.81 10.43
CA ILE A 478 5.01 -5.69 11.83
C ILE A 478 4.34 -4.34 11.96
N ILE A 479 3.06 -4.33 12.32
CA ILE A 479 2.24 -3.12 12.38
C ILE A 479 1.71 -2.93 13.80
N GLU A 480 1.99 -1.76 14.38
CA GLU A 480 1.47 -1.37 15.69
C GLU A 480 0.59 -0.11 15.55
N ALA A 481 -0.43 0.00 16.39
CA ALA A 481 -1.29 1.16 16.52
C ALA A 481 -1.53 1.49 18.00
N LEU A 482 -1.49 2.77 18.35
CA LEU A 482 -1.75 3.26 19.71
C LEU A 482 -3.14 3.89 19.76
N PHE A 483 -3.92 3.49 20.75
CA PHE A 483 -5.20 4.09 21.11
C PHE A 483 -5.07 4.70 22.51
N SER A 484 -5.21 6.02 22.58
CA SER A 484 -5.00 6.83 23.77
C SER A 484 -6.12 7.87 23.91
N PRO A 485 -6.44 8.30 25.14
CA PRO A 485 -7.40 9.37 25.40
C PRO A 485 -6.97 10.71 24.80
N PRO A 486 -7.91 11.61 24.49
CA PRO A 486 -7.62 12.98 24.11
C PRO A 486 -6.84 13.69 25.22
N THR A 487 -5.86 14.50 24.83
CA THR A 487 -5.01 15.27 25.77
C THR A 487 -5.48 16.71 25.82
N PHE A 488 -5.96 17.16 26.98
CA PHE A 488 -6.44 18.53 27.17
C PHE A 488 -5.33 19.47 27.61
N VAL A 489 -5.17 20.58 26.90
CA VAL A 489 -4.33 21.71 27.34
C VAL A 489 -5.12 22.49 28.38
N THR A 490 -4.55 22.63 29.59
CA THR A 490 -5.24 23.25 30.73
C THR A 490 -4.57 24.56 31.15
N THR A 491 -5.34 25.64 31.21
CA THR A 491 -4.85 26.98 31.53
C THR A 491 -5.59 27.57 32.73
N CYS A 492 -4.84 28.26 33.59
CA CYS A 492 -5.38 29.04 34.71
C CYS A 492 -5.58 30.49 34.24
N SER A 493 -6.67 31.11 34.64
CA SER A 493 -6.95 32.55 34.50
C SER A 493 -7.44 33.10 35.83
N GLU A 494 -7.43 34.42 36.02
CA GLU A 494 -8.04 35.04 37.23
C GLU A 494 -9.53 34.68 37.36
N SER A 495 -10.22 34.49 36.23
CA SER A 495 -11.65 34.17 36.15
C SER A 495 -12.01 32.68 36.31
N GLY A 496 -11.05 31.76 36.37
CA GLY A 496 -11.31 30.31 36.41
C GLY A 496 -10.34 29.46 35.58
N ILE A 497 -10.72 28.22 35.30
CA ILE A 497 -9.92 27.22 34.58
C ILE A 497 -10.50 27.02 33.17
N SER A 498 -9.64 26.92 32.16
CA SER A 498 -10.04 26.47 30.82
C SER A 498 -9.34 25.18 30.41
N PHE A 499 -10.11 24.31 29.76
CA PHE A 499 -9.69 23.06 29.14
C PHE A 499 -9.87 23.21 27.62
N HIS A 500 -8.79 23.07 26.87
CA HIS A 500 -8.76 23.15 25.42
C HIS A 500 -8.37 21.80 24.83
N LEU A 501 -9.09 21.34 23.82
CA LEU A 501 -8.83 20.13 23.06
C LEU A 501 -8.86 20.46 21.57
N ASP A 502 -7.71 20.31 20.91
CA ASP A 502 -7.63 20.25 19.45
C ASP A 502 -8.09 18.85 18.99
N ARG A 503 -9.28 18.76 18.39
CA ARG A 503 -9.92 17.48 18.05
C ARG A 503 -9.14 16.75 16.97
N GLN A 504 -8.55 15.61 17.31
CA GLN A 504 -8.01 14.66 16.35
C GLN A 504 -9.10 13.77 15.75
N ARG A 505 -8.82 13.11 14.62
CA ARG A 505 -9.79 12.20 13.97
C ARG A 505 -10.24 11.04 14.86
N SER A 506 -9.48 10.64 15.87
CA SER A 506 -9.84 9.58 16.82
C SER A 506 -10.76 10.06 17.97
N ASP A 507 -10.89 11.37 18.18
CA ASP A 507 -11.40 11.89 19.46
C ASP A 507 -12.93 11.75 19.59
N TYR A 508 -13.65 11.52 18.49
CA TYR A 508 -15.07 11.18 18.53
C TYR A 508 -15.36 9.82 19.17
N LEU A 509 -14.34 8.96 19.32
CA LEU A 509 -14.48 7.68 20.03
C LEU A 509 -14.63 7.88 21.55
N TRP A 510 -14.25 9.06 22.06
CA TRP A 510 -14.19 9.39 23.48
C TRP A 510 -15.33 10.30 23.91
N GLU A 511 -16.10 9.86 24.90
CA GLU A 511 -17.11 10.66 25.59
C GLU A 511 -16.44 11.50 26.69
N ILE A 512 -16.68 12.81 26.68
CA ILE A 512 -16.12 13.75 27.66
C ILE A 512 -17.17 14.02 28.74
N SER A 513 -16.84 13.83 30.02
CA SER A 513 -17.74 14.04 31.16
C SER A 513 -17.15 14.93 32.25
N VAL A 514 -18.02 15.51 33.08
CA VAL A 514 -17.68 16.28 34.28
C VAL A 514 -18.21 15.51 35.49
N GLY A 515 -17.34 14.69 36.08
CA GLY A 515 -17.77 13.64 37.01
C GLY A 515 -18.57 12.58 36.25
N ALA A 516 -19.74 12.21 36.79
CA ALA A 516 -20.62 11.20 36.20
C ALA A 516 -21.46 11.70 35.00
N ASP A 517 -21.52 13.02 34.75
CA ASP A 517 -22.42 13.62 33.78
C ASP A 517 -21.70 13.96 32.46
N LEU A 518 -22.24 13.48 31.33
CA LEU A 518 -21.72 13.77 29.98
C LEU A 518 -21.74 15.28 29.70
N LEU A 519 -20.64 15.82 29.17
CA LEU A 519 -20.50 17.24 28.86
C LEU A 519 -21.31 17.60 27.61
N THR A 520 -22.50 18.17 27.80
CA THR A 520 -23.32 18.74 26.72
C THR A 520 -23.45 20.27 26.88
N PRO A 521 -23.84 21.02 25.82
CA PRO A 521 -24.13 22.45 25.93
C PRO A 521 -25.21 22.78 26.96
N GLU A 522 -26.22 21.92 27.11
CA GLU A 522 -27.29 22.08 28.10
C GLU A 522 -26.76 21.90 29.52
N LEU A 523 -25.90 20.89 29.76
CA LEU A 523 -25.25 20.70 31.07
C LEU A 523 -24.32 21.87 31.39
N ALA A 524 -23.56 22.35 30.40
CA ALA A 524 -22.69 23.51 30.56
C ALA A 524 -23.49 24.76 30.97
N ALA A 525 -24.56 25.08 30.25
CA ALA A 525 -25.45 26.19 30.59
C ALA A 525 -26.10 26.03 31.99
N GLN A 526 -26.55 24.83 32.35
CA GLN A 526 -27.12 24.54 33.68
C GLN A 526 -26.11 24.69 34.83
N ARG A 527 -24.81 24.47 34.57
CA ARG A 527 -23.75 24.55 35.59
C ARG A 527 -22.94 25.86 35.56
N GLY A 528 -23.27 26.78 34.65
CA GLY A 528 -22.60 28.07 34.50
C GLY A 528 -21.27 28.01 33.72
N TYR A 529 -21.00 26.91 33.03
CA TYR A 529 -19.81 26.77 32.19
C TYR A 529 -20.03 27.42 30.82
N ASN A 530 -18.96 27.95 30.22
CA ASN A 530 -18.98 28.41 28.85
C ASN A 530 -18.27 27.39 27.96
N LEU A 531 -19.06 26.62 27.20
CA LEU A 531 -18.59 25.60 26.27
C LEU A 531 -18.72 26.13 24.83
N SER A 532 -17.61 26.13 24.11
CA SER A 532 -17.57 26.35 22.66
C SER A 532 -16.93 25.15 21.97
N ASP A 533 -17.63 24.58 21.00
CA ASP A 533 -17.17 23.48 20.15
C ASP A 533 -17.47 23.86 18.71
N ASP A 534 -16.43 24.02 17.89
CA ASP A 534 -16.53 24.37 16.46
C ASP A 534 -16.34 23.16 15.54
N GLY A 535 -16.19 21.96 16.12
CA GLY A 535 -15.93 20.71 15.41
C GLY A 535 -14.46 20.44 15.10
N GLN A 536 -13.57 21.43 15.20
CA GLN A 536 -12.11 21.25 15.15
C GLN A 536 -11.44 21.45 16.51
N SER A 537 -12.02 22.28 17.36
CA SER A 537 -11.57 22.56 18.71
C SER A 537 -12.75 22.52 19.69
N LEU A 538 -12.49 22.01 20.89
CA LEU A 538 -13.40 22.09 22.03
C LEU A 538 -12.73 22.89 23.14
N LEU A 539 -13.38 23.98 23.55
CA LEU A 539 -12.93 24.85 24.63
C LEU A 539 -14.03 24.94 25.69
N LEU A 540 -13.75 24.35 26.85
CA LEU A 540 -14.55 24.47 28.06
C LEU A 540 -13.89 25.49 28.98
N LYS A 541 -14.53 26.65 29.17
CA LYS A 541 -14.18 27.60 30.23
C LYS A 541 -15.09 27.36 31.42
N VAL A 542 -14.51 27.10 32.58
CA VAL A 542 -15.21 26.89 33.84
C VAL A 542 -14.96 28.13 34.72
N PRO A 543 -15.93 29.03 34.89
CA PRO A 543 -15.76 30.21 35.74
C PRO A 543 -15.56 29.82 37.21
N LEU A 544 -14.78 30.60 37.93
CA LEU A 544 -14.62 30.46 39.38
C LEU A 544 -16.00 30.51 40.07
N PHE A 545 -16.16 29.74 41.15
CA PHE A 545 -17.42 29.50 41.88
C PHE A 545 -18.50 28.69 41.13
N SER A 546 -18.21 28.18 39.93
CA SER A 546 -19.10 27.21 39.26
C SER A 546 -19.18 25.88 40.01
N ARG A 547 -20.25 25.12 39.77
CA ARG A 547 -20.43 23.78 40.35
C ARG A 547 -19.31 22.84 39.89
N GLY A 548 -18.85 21.93 40.74
CA GLY A 548 -17.81 20.95 40.40
C GLY A 548 -16.36 21.37 40.67
N TYR A 549 -16.13 22.61 41.13
CA TYR A 549 -14.85 22.97 41.76
C TYR A 549 -14.70 22.36 43.14
N GLU A 550 -13.47 21.93 43.46
CA GLU A 550 -13.01 21.70 44.82
C GLU A 550 -12.09 22.84 45.27
N TYR A 551 -12.40 23.48 46.40
CA TYR A 551 -11.58 24.54 46.99
C TYR A 551 -10.80 24.03 48.20
N ARG A 552 -9.51 24.36 48.28
CA ARG A 552 -8.60 23.96 49.36
C ARG A 552 -7.69 25.12 49.76
N ASP A 553 -7.18 25.06 50.99
CA ASP A 553 -6.20 25.98 51.57
C ASP A 553 -6.57 27.47 51.39
N ILE A 554 -7.73 27.86 51.94
CA ILE A 554 -8.27 29.21 51.82
C ILE A 554 -7.59 30.15 52.83
N ALA A 555 -6.83 31.12 52.31
CA ALA A 555 -6.13 32.16 53.07
C ALA A 555 -6.31 33.54 52.40
N LEU A 556 -5.91 34.63 53.06
CA LEU A 556 -5.98 35.99 52.47
C LEU A 556 -5.09 36.19 51.24
N GLN A 557 -4.02 35.41 51.11
CA GLN A 557 -3.15 35.45 49.94
C GLN A 557 -3.80 34.79 48.71
N GLY A 558 -4.72 33.85 48.93
CA GLY A 558 -5.41 33.11 47.88
C GLY A 558 -5.89 31.73 48.36
N PHE A 559 -6.40 30.94 47.41
CA PHE A 559 -6.90 29.59 47.63
C PHE A 559 -6.67 28.72 46.39
N PHE A 560 -6.51 27.41 46.57
CA PHE A 560 -6.43 26.48 45.44
C PHE A 560 -7.82 26.05 45.00
N GLY A 561 -8.12 26.20 43.71
CA GLY A 561 -9.29 25.62 43.06
C GLY A 561 -8.87 24.50 42.12
N SER A 562 -9.43 23.30 42.31
CA SER A 562 -9.28 22.15 41.43
C SER A 562 -10.54 21.87 40.64
N PHE A 563 -10.39 21.52 39.37
CA PHE A 563 -11.48 21.02 38.53
C PHE A 563 -10.99 19.84 37.69
N GLY A 564 -11.84 18.83 37.52
CA GLY A 564 -11.53 17.60 36.78
C GLY A 564 -12.55 17.29 35.70
N ILE A 565 -12.05 16.85 34.54
CA ILE A 565 -12.85 16.28 33.45
C ILE A 565 -12.38 14.85 33.16
N MET A 566 -13.28 14.01 32.67
CA MET A 566 -12.99 12.63 32.31
C MET A 566 -13.23 12.41 30.81
N ALA A 567 -12.47 11.50 30.22
CA ALA A 567 -12.65 11.01 28.86
C ALA A 567 -12.78 9.48 28.91
N ARG A 568 -13.86 8.94 28.34
CA ARG A 568 -14.21 7.52 28.38
C ARG A 568 -14.42 6.95 26.97
N ASP A 569 -13.80 5.82 26.66
CA ASP A 569 -14.13 5.10 25.42
C ASP A 569 -15.41 4.27 25.58
N HIS A 570 -16.32 4.42 24.62
CA HIS A 570 -17.65 3.79 24.65
C HIS A 570 -17.61 2.25 24.54
N THR A 571 -16.57 1.67 23.92
CA THR A 571 -16.43 0.21 23.70
C THR A 571 -15.60 -0.50 24.77
N THR A 572 -14.38 -0.03 24.98
CA THR A 572 -13.37 -0.66 25.84
C THR A 572 -13.53 -0.25 27.30
N GLN A 573 -14.36 0.77 27.58
CA GLN A 573 -14.54 1.38 28.90
C GLN A 573 -13.22 1.88 29.52
N ILE A 574 -12.22 2.18 28.69
CA ILE A 574 -11.01 2.87 29.12
C ILE A 574 -11.39 4.29 29.56
N GLU A 575 -11.01 4.66 30.78
CA GLU A 575 -11.24 5.98 31.35
C GLU A 575 -9.92 6.70 31.63
N SER A 576 -9.90 8.00 31.38
CA SER A 576 -8.80 8.90 31.71
C SER A 576 -9.36 10.17 32.35
N THR A 577 -8.66 10.71 33.35
CA THR A 577 -9.08 11.91 34.09
C THR A 577 -8.02 13.00 33.94
N THR A 578 -8.42 14.17 33.44
CA THR A 578 -7.59 15.37 33.43
C THR A 578 -8.06 16.34 34.51
N THR A 579 -7.25 16.49 35.57
CA THR A 579 -7.51 17.43 36.66
C THR A 579 -6.51 18.57 36.63
N LYS A 580 -7.00 19.80 36.76
CA LYS A 580 -6.19 21.00 36.89
C LYS A 580 -6.45 21.69 38.22
N THR A 581 -5.38 22.03 38.92
CA THR A 581 -5.40 22.87 40.12
C THR A 581 -4.73 24.20 39.81
N CYS A 582 -5.36 25.30 40.23
CA CYS A 582 -4.89 26.66 40.05
C CYS A 582 -4.98 27.41 41.38
N LEU A 583 -4.03 28.33 41.63
CA LEU A 583 -4.09 29.27 42.74
C LEU A 583 -4.88 30.50 42.29
N PHE A 584 -5.90 30.88 43.04
CA PHE A 584 -6.71 32.07 42.80
C PHE A 584 -6.52 33.06 43.95
N SER A 585 -6.54 34.35 43.65
CA SER A 585 -6.57 35.42 44.64
C SER A 585 -7.66 36.40 44.25
N THR A 586 -8.64 36.60 45.11
CA THR A 586 -9.76 37.51 44.88
C THR A 586 -9.84 38.54 46.01
N ALA A 587 -10.30 39.75 45.69
CA ALA A 587 -10.49 40.80 46.71
C ALA A 587 -11.48 40.32 47.79
N GLU A 588 -12.58 39.72 47.36
CA GLU A 588 -13.55 39.07 48.23
C GLU A 588 -13.83 37.63 47.80
N PHE A 589 -14.29 36.81 48.72
CA PHE A 589 -14.58 35.38 48.53
C PHE A 589 -15.64 34.95 49.53
N ILE A 590 -16.63 34.18 49.11
CA ILE A 590 -17.54 33.50 50.04
C ILE A 590 -17.81 32.07 49.57
N LEU A 591 -17.57 31.11 50.47
CA LEU A 591 -17.84 29.70 50.28
C LEU A 591 -18.79 29.20 51.36
N CYS A 592 -19.89 28.59 50.91
CA CYS A 592 -20.91 27.98 51.74
C CYS A 592 -20.85 26.46 51.56
N SER A 593 -20.03 25.77 52.34
CA SER A 593 -19.81 24.32 52.14
C SER A 593 -21.03 23.48 52.54
N THR A 594 -21.05 22.23 52.07
CA THR A 594 -22.08 21.22 52.34
C THR A 594 -22.14 20.80 53.82
N ASP A 595 -21.02 20.88 54.55
CA ASP A 595 -20.96 20.67 56.01
C ASP A 595 -21.48 21.86 56.84
N GLY A 596 -21.84 22.97 56.18
CA GLY A 596 -22.37 24.17 56.83
C GLY A 596 -21.31 25.13 57.34
N THR A 597 -20.07 25.05 56.88
CA THR A 597 -19.07 26.11 57.16
C THR A 597 -19.25 27.27 56.18
N MET A 598 -19.48 28.48 56.70
CA MET A 598 -19.37 29.72 55.93
C MET A 598 -17.93 30.22 56.06
N THR A 599 -17.20 30.32 54.95
CA THR A 599 -15.87 30.94 54.89
C THR A 599 -15.94 32.19 54.01
N VAL A 600 -15.50 33.32 54.53
CA VAL A 600 -15.68 34.67 53.95
C VAL A 600 -14.35 35.41 54.02
N VAL A 601 -13.84 35.87 52.88
CA VAL A 601 -12.91 37.00 52.79
C VAL A 601 -13.72 38.19 52.33
N ALA A 602 -13.74 39.28 53.11
CA ALA A 602 -14.44 40.51 52.76
C ALA A 602 -13.56 41.74 52.98
N ASP A 603 -13.78 42.79 52.19
CA ASP A 603 -13.20 44.11 52.39
C ASP A 603 -14.00 44.85 53.47
N VAL A 604 -13.42 44.90 54.67
CA VAL A 604 -14.05 45.50 55.84
C VAL A 604 -13.83 47.02 55.90
N SER A 605 -13.11 47.63 54.95
CA SER A 605 -12.84 49.08 54.93
C SER A 605 -14.11 49.93 55.02
N SER A 606 -15.22 49.46 54.45
CA SER A 606 -16.52 50.13 54.51
C SER A 606 -17.20 50.09 55.90
N ALA A 607 -16.87 49.10 56.73
CA ALA A 607 -17.35 48.95 58.11
C ALA A 607 -16.38 49.49 59.17
N LEU A 608 -15.18 49.91 58.77
CA LEU A 608 -14.17 50.49 59.65
C LEU A 608 -14.29 52.03 59.70
N PRO A 609 -14.21 52.65 60.89
CA PRO A 609 -14.00 54.10 60.99
C PRO A 609 -12.57 54.47 60.52
N THR A 610 -12.32 55.74 60.23
CA THR A 610 -11.01 56.22 59.78
C THR A 610 -9.89 55.85 60.75
N GLY A 611 -8.97 54.98 60.32
CA GLY A 611 -7.86 54.47 61.15
C GLY A 611 -8.16 53.19 61.94
N GLY A 612 -9.35 52.59 61.81
CA GLY A 612 -9.67 51.28 62.37
C GLY A 612 -8.88 50.15 61.69
N VAL A 613 -8.62 49.07 62.44
CA VAL A 613 -7.82 47.92 61.96
C VAL A 613 -8.75 46.70 61.74
N PRO A 614 -8.66 45.97 60.61
CA PRO A 614 -9.48 44.78 60.36
C PRO A 614 -9.45 43.71 61.47
N ALA A 615 -8.35 43.59 62.21
CA ALA A 615 -8.18 42.65 63.33
C ALA A 615 -9.15 42.88 64.51
N GLU A 616 -9.74 44.07 64.65
CA GLU A 616 -10.71 44.38 65.71
C GLU A 616 -12.16 44.21 65.25
N THR A 617 -12.36 43.66 64.05
CA THR A 617 -13.67 43.25 63.55
C THR A 617 -14.11 41.91 64.15
N HIS A 618 -15.42 41.70 64.22
CA HIS A 618 -16.06 40.51 64.77
C HIS A 618 -17.39 40.28 64.07
N LEU A 619 -17.94 39.07 64.16
CA LEU A 619 -19.32 38.78 63.76
C LEU A 619 -20.29 39.24 64.86
N PHE A 620 -21.59 38.96 64.71
CA PHE A 620 -22.60 39.31 65.73
C PHE A 620 -22.25 38.79 67.14
N ASP A 621 -21.59 37.64 67.23
CA ASP A 621 -20.91 37.19 68.45
C ASP A 621 -19.48 37.76 68.52
N GLN A 622 -19.20 38.58 69.53
CA GLN A 622 -17.90 39.21 69.79
C GLN A 622 -16.73 38.24 69.99
N TYR A 623 -16.99 36.95 70.25
CA TYR A 623 -15.95 35.93 70.33
C TYR A 623 -15.56 35.33 68.97
N CYS A 624 -16.30 35.64 67.91
CA CYS A 624 -15.98 35.22 66.55
C CYS A 624 -15.16 36.31 65.84
N GLU A 625 -13.89 36.39 66.23
CA GLU A 625 -12.83 37.21 65.61
C GLU A 625 -12.33 36.57 64.29
N PRO A 626 -11.72 37.34 63.37
CA PRO A 626 -11.21 36.82 62.09
C PRO A 626 -10.01 35.87 62.27
N LYS A 627 -9.90 34.87 61.40
CA LYS A 627 -8.78 33.91 61.36
C LYS A 627 -7.50 34.54 60.80
N GLU A 628 -7.63 35.40 59.80
CA GLU A 628 -6.54 36.15 59.18
C GLU A 628 -7.03 37.57 58.85
N THR A 629 -6.12 38.56 58.88
CA THR A 629 -6.41 39.95 58.48
C THR A 629 -5.24 40.56 57.72
N ASP A 630 -5.54 41.47 56.79
CA ASP A 630 -4.56 42.34 56.15
C ASP A 630 -4.87 43.83 56.45
N VAL A 631 -4.47 44.75 55.58
CA VAL A 631 -4.68 46.19 55.75
C VAL A 631 -6.16 46.58 55.60
N THR A 632 -6.93 45.84 54.81
CA THR A 632 -8.32 46.18 54.40
C THR A 632 -9.30 45.02 54.56
N ARG A 633 -8.82 43.77 54.54
CA ARG A 633 -9.64 42.56 54.47
C ARG A 633 -9.54 41.72 55.73
N ALA A 634 -10.59 40.94 55.98
CA ALA A 634 -10.67 39.97 57.05
C ALA A 634 -11.21 38.62 56.55
N LEU A 635 -10.58 37.53 56.98
CA LEU A 635 -11.01 36.15 56.74
C LEU A 635 -11.79 35.63 57.95
N PHE A 636 -13.08 35.38 57.80
CA PHE A 636 -13.91 34.66 58.77
C PHE A 636 -14.19 33.24 58.27
N SER A 637 -14.27 32.26 59.17
CA SER A 637 -14.63 30.89 58.78
C SER A 637 -15.24 30.16 59.97
N TYR A 638 -16.56 29.94 59.91
CA TYR A 638 -17.41 29.57 61.03
C TYR A 638 -18.64 28.74 60.57
N PRO A 639 -19.19 27.86 61.42
CA PRO A 639 -20.46 27.18 61.13
C PRO A 639 -21.63 28.17 60.96
N VAL A 640 -22.48 27.95 59.95
CA VAL A 640 -23.64 28.81 59.63
C VAL A 640 -24.66 28.89 60.78
N ASN A 641 -24.65 27.93 61.70
CA ASN A 641 -25.52 27.87 62.87
C ASN A 641 -24.89 28.48 64.15
N SER A 642 -23.70 29.09 64.07
CA SER A 642 -23.00 29.72 65.20
C SER A 642 -22.73 31.22 64.96
N CYS A 643 -21.90 31.84 65.81
CA CYS A 643 -21.47 33.25 65.74
C CYS A 643 -22.61 34.29 65.68
N GLY A 644 -23.78 33.97 66.23
CA GLY A 644 -24.95 34.86 66.21
C GLY A 644 -25.66 34.97 64.85
N SER A 645 -25.37 34.07 63.90
CA SER A 645 -25.92 34.11 62.55
C SER A 645 -27.47 34.11 62.55
N SER A 646 -28.06 35.11 61.92
CA SER A 646 -29.50 35.23 61.72
C SER A 646 -29.99 34.28 60.63
N ILE A 647 -31.20 33.74 60.77
CA ILE A 647 -31.79 32.80 59.80
C ILE A 647 -33.05 33.42 59.20
N LYS A 648 -33.11 33.48 57.87
CA LYS A 648 -34.27 33.92 57.09
C LYS A 648 -34.83 32.73 56.31
N LEU A 649 -36.14 32.50 56.42
CA LEU A 649 -36.84 31.43 55.72
C LEU A 649 -37.59 32.00 54.53
N GLY A 650 -37.14 31.64 53.32
CA GLY A 650 -37.82 31.95 52.07
C GLY A 650 -38.74 30.82 51.62
N LYS A 651 -39.47 31.04 50.51
CA LYS A 651 -40.21 29.95 49.85
C LYS A 651 -39.22 28.97 49.22
N GLY A 652 -38.95 27.86 49.92
CA GLY A 652 -38.10 26.78 49.43
C GLY A 652 -36.60 26.90 49.72
N ASN A 653 -36.14 28.02 50.33
CA ASN A 653 -34.73 28.28 50.66
C ASN A 653 -34.56 28.76 52.11
N VAL A 654 -33.41 28.45 52.72
CA VAL A 654 -32.96 28.95 54.02
C VAL A 654 -31.72 29.83 53.82
N THR A 655 -31.77 31.08 54.24
CA THR A 655 -30.62 32.00 54.18
C THR A 655 -30.08 32.24 55.58
N TYR A 656 -28.82 31.89 55.80
CA TYR A 656 -28.05 32.23 56.98
C TYR A 656 -27.30 33.53 56.70
N GLN A 657 -27.42 34.53 57.57
CA GLN A 657 -26.84 35.86 57.40
C GLN A 657 -26.15 36.32 58.69
N ASN A 658 -24.92 36.82 58.56
CA ASN A 658 -24.19 37.49 59.63
C ASN A 658 -23.70 38.88 59.16
N GLU A 659 -23.38 39.75 60.12
CA GLU A 659 -22.91 41.12 59.89
C GLU A 659 -21.53 41.27 60.55
N ILE A 660 -20.60 41.90 59.84
CA ILE A 660 -19.25 42.16 60.34
C ILE A 660 -19.27 43.53 61.03
N PHE A 661 -19.01 43.53 62.33
CA PHE A 661 -18.98 44.71 63.19
C PHE A 661 -17.54 45.07 63.56
N TYR A 662 -17.28 46.36 63.80
CA TYR A 662 -16.01 46.84 64.36
C TYR A 662 -16.16 47.13 65.86
N SER A 663 -15.25 46.61 66.69
CA SER A 663 -15.22 46.93 68.13
C SER A 663 -14.09 47.90 68.45
N SER A 664 -14.41 49.17 68.68
CA SER A 664 -13.43 50.12 69.22
C SER A 664 -13.16 49.81 70.70
N LYS A 665 -12.13 49.00 70.98
CA LYS A 665 -11.75 48.59 72.34
C LYS A 665 -11.00 49.71 73.12
N MET A 666 -11.43 50.98 72.99
CA MET A 666 -10.73 52.15 73.54
C MET A 666 -11.64 53.11 74.36
N TYR A 667 -11.58 52.93 75.68
CA TYR A 667 -12.02 53.81 76.79
C TYR A 667 -13.50 53.99 77.17
N LEU A 668 -13.84 53.32 78.29
CA LEU A 668 -14.73 53.83 79.34
C LEU A 668 -14.20 55.16 79.94
N SER A 669 -14.77 56.32 79.58
CA SER A 669 -14.99 57.46 80.52
C SER A 669 -15.69 58.68 79.90
N LYS A 670 -16.80 59.08 80.53
CA LYS A 670 -17.52 60.37 80.51
C LYS A 670 -17.33 61.37 79.35
N SER A 671 -18.51 61.69 78.78
CA SER A 671 -18.94 62.95 78.15
C SER A 671 -19.01 63.01 76.60
N LYS A 672 -20.05 63.71 76.16
CA LYS A 672 -20.70 63.76 74.84
C LYS A 672 -19.79 63.79 73.58
N VAL A 673 -20.24 62.98 72.60
CA VAL A 673 -20.19 63.19 71.14
C VAL A 673 -18.81 63.15 70.48
N PHE A 674 -18.53 62.01 69.85
CA PHE A 674 -18.25 61.98 68.41
C PHE A 674 -19.11 60.91 67.74
N SER A 675 -19.74 61.27 66.63
CA SER A 675 -20.54 60.42 65.75
C SER A 675 -19.99 60.54 64.33
N GLY A 676 -19.91 59.43 63.60
CA GLY A 676 -19.15 59.29 62.35
C GLY A 676 -17.78 58.64 62.62
N ASP A 677 -17.26 57.72 61.81
CA ASP A 677 -17.45 57.64 60.35
C ASP A 677 -17.59 56.22 59.75
N ALA A 678 -17.97 55.21 60.54
CA ALA A 678 -18.40 53.92 59.98
C ALA A 678 -19.81 54.05 59.38
N THR A 679 -19.89 54.36 58.08
CA THR A 679 -21.17 54.55 57.35
C THR A 679 -21.63 53.31 56.57
N GLY A 680 -20.74 52.34 56.33
CA GLY A 680 -21.08 51.08 55.68
C GLY A 680 -21.22 49.89 56.64
N ARG A 681 -21.87 48.84 56.15
CA ARG A 681 -22.07 47.54 56.80
C ARG A 681 -21.69 46.45 55.80
N VAL A 682 -20.99 45.42 56.27
CA VAL A 682 -20.65 44.24 55.47
C VAL A 682 -21.44 43.04 55.97
N LEU A 683 -22.24 42.46 55.08
CA LEU A 683 -23.14 41.35 55.36
C LEU A 683 -22.72 40.12 54.56
N ALA A 684 -22.46 39.00 55.25
CA ALA A 684 -22.21 37.71 54.61
C ALA A 684 -23.48 36.84 54.68
N GLN A 685 -23.91 36.27 53.55
CA GLN A 685 -25.08 35.41 53.47
C GLN A 685 -24.80 34.11 52.72
N CYS A 686 -25.26 32.98 53.25
CA CYS A 686 -25.30 31.68 52.58
C CYS A 686 -26.74 31.18 52.47
N THR A 687 -27.20 30.94 51.23
CA THR A 687 -28.56 30.45 50.95
C THR A 687 -28.53 29.00 50.49
N TYR A 688 -29.24 28.12 51.19
CA TYR A 688 -29.36 26.69 50.89
C TYR A 688 -30.81 26.33 50.52
N PRO A 689 -31.05 25.51 49.49
CA PRO A 689 -32.37 24.94 49.23
C PRO A 689 -32.87 24.09 50.41
N VAL A 690 -34.13 24.26 50.83
CA VAL A 690 -34.75 23.44 51.90
C VAL A 690 -34.71 21.95 51.54
N ALA A 691 -34.89 21.63 50.26
CA ALA A 691 -34.89 20.26 49.75
C ALA A 691 -33.52 19.55 49.82
N SER A 692 -32.41 20.30 49.99
CA SER A 692 -31.06 19.72 50.10
C SER A 692 -30.54 19.69 51.53
N LEU A 693 -31.35 20.02 52.54
CA LEU A 693 -30.94 20.06 53.95
C LEU A 693 -31.44 18.82 54.69
N HIS A 694 -30.52 17.96 55.14
CA HIS A 694 -30.88 16.74 55.88
C HIS A 694 -31.49 17.01 57.25
N ARG A 695 -31.13 18.14 57.88
CA ARG A 695 -31.59 18.54 59.22
C ARG A 695 -31.67 20.05 59.38
N LEU A 696 -32.81 20.66 59.03
CA LEU A 696 -33.07 22.06 59.41
C LEU A 696 -33.05 22.21 60.95
N PHE A 697 -32.40 23.29 61.42
CA PHE A 697 -32.34 23.72 62.83
C PHE A 697 -31.65 22.76 63.84
N SER A 698 -30.81 21.83 63.38
CA SER A 698 -29.95 21.05 64.27
C SER A 698 -28.85 21.93 64.89
N VAL A 699 -28.90 22.09 66.22
CA VAL A 699 -27.93 22.89 67.00
C VAL A 699 -26.50 22.32 66.93
N TYR A 700 -26.34 21.02 66.70
CA TYR A 700 -25.06 20.32 66.84
C TYR A 700 -24.42 19.84 65.53
N LYS A 701 -25.15 19.82 64.42
CA LYS A 701 -24.62 19.44 63.09
C LYS A 701 -25.52 19.96 61.97
N PHE A 702 -24.96 20.75 61.05
CA PHE A 702 -25.55 21.07 59.75
C PHE A 702 -25.04 20.07 58.70
N GLU A 703 -25.85 19.76 57.69
CA GLU A 703 -25.48 18.84 56.61
C GLU A 703 -26.38 19.05 55.39
N SER A 704 -25.79 19.29 54.21
CA SER A 704 -26.51 19.52 52.95
C SER A 704 -25.92 18.76 51.77
N ASP A 705 -26.77 18.31 50.84
CA ASP A 705 -26.37 17.64 49.60
C ASP A 705 -25.74 18.57 48.55
N VAL A 706 -25.88 19.90 48.71
CA VAL A 706 -25.30 20.89 47.79
C VAL A 706 -24.67 22.05 48.56
N ALA A 707 -23.64 22.66 47.96
CA ALA A 707 -23.08 23.90 48.47
C ALA A 707 -24.13 25.03 48.41
N GLY A 708 -24.08 25.93 49.39
CA GLY A 708 -24.97 27.09 49.44
C GLY A 708 -24.55 28.19 48.45
N LEU A 709 -25.49 29.04 48.08
CA LEU A 709 -25.19 30.26 47.32
C LEU A 709 -24.70 31.35 48.29
N GLY A 710 -23.43 31.70 48.18
CA GLY A 710 -22.79 32.76 48.95
C GLY A 710 -22.98 34.14 48.33
N THR A 711 -23.23 35.15 49.15
CA THR A 711 -23.21 36.57 48.76
C THR A 711 -22.60 37.42 49.87
N ILE A 712 -21.76 38.38 49.50
CA ILE A 712 -21.29 39.48 50.36
C ILE A 712 -22.01 40.74 49.90
N ILE A 713 -22.51 41.54 50.85
CA ILE A 713 -23.30 42.74 50.56
C ILE A 713 -22.75 43.91 51.39
N HIS A 714 -22.35 44.98 50.70
CA HIS A 714 -22.01 46.27 51.29
C HIS A 714 -23.23 47.18 51.22
N THR A 715 -23.60 47.80 52.34
CA THR A 715 -24.76 48.70 52.39
C THR A 715 -24.55 49.84 53.39
N THR A 716 -25.14 51.00 53.13
CA THR A 716 -25.00 52.23 53.93
C THR A 716 -26.33 52.71 54.54
N GLU A 717 -27.42 51.95 54.41
CA GLU A 717 -28.77 52.35 54.88
C GLU A 717 -29.23 51.67 56.18
N PRO A 718 -30.07 52.33 57.01
CA PRO A 718 -30.61 51.75 58.24
C PRO A 718 -31.88 50.92 57.99
N LEU A 719 -31.87 49.66 58.42
CA LEU A 719 -32.93 48.68 58.18
C LEU A 719 -34.11 48.83 59.16
N ALA A 720 -35.12 49.62 58.80
CA ALA A 720 -36.33 49.83 59.60
C ALA A 720 -37.60 49.46 58.82
N GLY A 721 -38.30 48.37 59.21
CA GLY A 721 -39.61 48.07 58.65
C GLY A 721 -40.06 46.61 58.54
N LEU A 722 -39.81 45.75 59.54
CA LEU A 722 -40.48 44.43 59.60
C LEU A 722 -40.63 43.92 61.03
N HIS A 723 -41.56 44.52 61.78
CA HIS A 723 -42.05 43.95 63.03
C HIS A 723 -42.93 42.72 62.71
N GLY A 724 -42.35 41.52 62.84
CA GLY A 724 -43.02 40.24 62.61
C GLY A 724 -42.87 39.28 63.79
N SER A 725 -43.66 39.53 64.85
CA SER A 725 -43.85 38.69 66.08
C SER A 725 -42.77 37.64 66.41
N THR A 726 -41.83 38.00 67.28
CA THR A 726 -40.96 37.04 67.98
C THR A 726 -41.77 36.17 68.94
N THR A 727 -42.34 35.08 68.42
CA THR A 727 -43.20 34.19 69.20
C THR A 727 -42.35 33.07 69.82
N ARG A 728 -42.07 33.16 71.13
CA ARG A 728 -41.53 32.05 71.94
C ARG A 728 -42.68 31.31 72.64
N PRO A 729 -42.93 30.04 72.29
CA PRO A 729 -43.40 29.02 73.23
C PRO A 729 -42.26 28.01 73.49
N ILE A 730 -41.84 27.74 74.73
CA ILE A 730 -42.51 26.93 75.76
C ILE A 730 -42.42 25.42 75.46
N GLY A 731 -41.88 24.69 76.44
CA GLY A 731 -41.68 23.23 76.43
C GLY A 731 -42.95 22.42 76.78
N PRO A 732 -42.80 21.15 77.18
CA PRO A 732 -43.52 20.06 76.50
C PRO A 732 -44.66 19.40 77.29
N LEU A 733 -45.63 18.84 76.56
CA LEU A 733 -46.54 17.72 76.93
C LEU A 733 -47.11 17.16 75.61
N GLN A 734 -46.87 15.91 75.19
CA GLN A 734 -47.36 14.60 75.68
C GLN A 734 -48.85 14.30 75.43
N ILE A 735 -49.07 13.13 74.79
CA ILE A 735 -50.20 12.16 74.75
C ILE A 735 -50.26 11.57 73.31
N GLY A 736 -50.38 10.27 73.05
CA GLY A 736 -50.41 9.10 73.94
C GLY A 736 -51.47 8.06 73.51
N SER A 737 -51.03 6.83 73.14
CA SER A 737 -51.86 5.63 72.80
C SER A 737 -52.62 5.66 71.45
N SER A 738 -52.94 4.54 70.78
CA SER A 738 -52.96 3.11 71.22
C SER A 738 -52.55 2.05 70.16
N TYR A 739 -51.98 0.94 70.65
CA TYR A 739 -51.57 -0.33 69.99
C TYR A 739 -52.75 -1.34 69.83
N PRO A 740 -52.68 -2.49 69.09
CA PRO A 740 -51.79 -3.67 69.31
C PRO A 740 -51.27 -4.42 68.03
N GLY A 741 -50.34 -5.40 68.10
CA GLY A 741 -49.54 -5.92 69.23
C GLY A 741 -48.55 -7.05 68.84
N SER A 742 -47.69 -7.46 69.81
CA SER A 742 -46.98 -8.78 70.01
C SER A 742 -46.22 -9.46 68.84
N TYR A 743 -45.07 -10.15 68.97
CA TYR A 743 -44.11 -10.56 70.04
C TYR A 743 -42.73 -10.85 69.35
N MET A 744 -41.57 -11.22 69.93
CA MET A 744 -41.14 -11.57 71.31
C MET A 744 -39.72 -11.00 71.63
N SER A 745 -38.73 -11.78 72.14
CA SER A 745 -37.37 -11.33 72.50
C SER A 745 -36.32 -12.47 72.56
N ALA A 746 -35.01 -12.16 72.42
CA ALA A 746 -33.87 -13.01 72.82
C ALA A 746 -32.61 -12.18 73.21
N LEU A 747 -31.79 -12.70 74.13
CA LEU A 747 -30.66 -12.00 74.81
C LEU A 747 -29.27 -12.18 74.14
N GLN A 748 -28.30 -11.32 74.54
CA GLN A 748 -26.87 -11.37 74.21
C GLN A 748 -26.13 -12.58 74.83
N PRO A 749 -24.89 -12.90 74.36
CA PRO A 749 -23.69 -12.55 75.15
C PRO A 749 -22.46 -12.05 74.33
N PRO A 750 -21.34 -11.62 74.96
CA PRO A 750 -20.27 -10.79 74.35
C PRO A 750 -18.86 -11.43 74.29
N ALA A 751 -17.84 -10.63 73.88
CA ALA A 751 -16.38 -10.79 74.13
C ALA A 751 -15.63 -11.87 73.28
N ARG A 752 -14.28 -11.93 73.10
CA ARG A 752 -13.09 -11.14 73.55
C ARG A 752 -11.83 -11.53 72.68
N TYR A 753 -10.84 -10.63 72.56
CA TYR A 753 -9.36 -10.78 72.32
C TYR A 753 -8.75 -12.22 72.14
N LYS A 754 -7.66 -12.49 71.37
CA LYS A 754 -6.25 -12.03 71.62
C LYS A 754 -5.17 -12.55 70.61
N VAL A 755 -4.19 -11.68 70.30
CA VAL A 755 -2.73 -11.82 69.92
C VAL A 755 -2.01 -13.19 69.74
N SER A 756 -1.25 -13.34 68.63
CA SER A 756 0.14 -13.90 68.54
C SER A 756 0.73 -13.76 67.10
N LYS A 757 1.74 -12.93 66.78
CA LYS A 757 3.23 -13.05 66.91
C LYS A 757 3.93 -14.23 66.17
N PHE A 758 4.75 -13.85 65.18
CA PHE A 758 6.08 -14.37 64.76
C PHE A 758 6.33 -15.87 64.51
N HIS A 759 6.94 -16.19 63.35
CA HIS A 759 8.22 -16.92 63.33
C HIS A 759 9.11 -16.58 62.11
N ASN A 760 10.42 -16.52 62.33
CA ASN A 760 11.48 -16.37 61.30
C ASN A 760 11.82 -17.70 60.61
N PHE A 761 12.55 -17.64 59.48
CA PHE A 761 13.75 -18.44 59.07
C PHE A 761 13.87 -18.35 57.52
N ALA A 762 14.76 -17.54 56.93
CA ALA A 762 16.18 -17.86 56.63
C ALA A 762 16.35 -19.21 55.90
N SER A 763 16.43 -19.25 54.56
CA SER A 763 17.63 -19.10 53.70
C SER A 763 18.38 -20.42 53.39
N VAL A 764 19.32 -20.40 52.41
CA VAL A 764 20.45 -21.36 52.18
C VAL A 764 20.40 -22.37 50.98
N LEU A 765 21.20 -22.02 49.94
CA LEU A 765 22.11 -22.82 49.07
C LEU A 765 21.68 -23.90 48.03
N ARG A 766 21.99 -23.56 46.76
CA ARG A 766 22.97 -24.20 45.82
C ARG A 766 23.27 -25.72 45.88
N LYS A 767 23.16 -26.38 44.71
CA LYS A 767 24.21 -27.09 43.89
C LYS A 767 23.53 -28.11 42.94
N GLY A 768 24.05 -28.47 41.77
CA GLY A 768 25.28 -28.03 41.09
C GLY A 768 25.38 -28.66 39.68
N ALA A 769 26.43 -28.32 38.93
CA ALA A 769 26.76 -28.88 37.61
C ALA A 769 28.02 -29.76 37.68
N PRO A 770 28.32 -30.56 36.64
CA PRO A 770 29.72 -30.61 36.19
C PRO A 770 29.95 -30.81 34.66
N ARG A 771 30.87 -30.00 34.10
CA ARG A 771 31.96 -30.35 33.14
C ARG A 771 31.57 -30.93 31.75
N SER A 772 32.31 -30.79 30.65
CA SER A 772 33.61 -30.18 30.25
C SER A 772 33.62 -30.16 28.69
N MET A 773 34.25 -29.25 27.91
CA MET A 773 35.71 -29.03 27.79
C MET A 773 36.07 -27.78 26.93
N ARG A 774 37.36 -27.40 26.97
CA ARG A 774 38.09 -26.27 26.34
C ARG A 774 37.97 -26.21 24.78
N THR A 775 38.37 -25.16 24.02
CA THR A 775 39.60 -24.32 24.16
C THR A 775 39.62 -23.00 23.35
N LYS A 776 40.16 -21.93 23.96
CA LYS A 776 40.83 -20.69 23.46
C LYS A 776 40.59 -20.13 22.02
N MET A 777 40.37 -18.81 21.98
CA MET A 777 41.13 -17.87 21.14
C MET A 777 41.50 -16.60 21.95
N THR A 778 42.57 -15.91 21.57
CA THR A 778 43.16 -14.74 22.26
C THR A 778 43.09 -13.47 21.39
N PRO A 779 42.91 -12.27 21.98
CA PRO A 779 43.01 -10.99 21.28
C PRO A 779 44.37 -10.30 21.49
N ALA A 780 44.86 -9.55 20.49
CA ALA A 780 45.91 -8.52 20.63
C ALA A 780 45.98 -7.62 19.38
N GLN A 781 46.43 -6.37 19.57
CA GLN A 781 46.62 -5.28 18.58
C GLN A 781 45.29 -4.65 18.10
N ILE A 782 44.99 -3.37 18.38
CA ILE A 782 45.72 -2.29 19.08
C ILE A 782 44.84 -1.72 20.20
#